data_AF-A0A8S0R3H9-F1
#
_entry.id   AF-A0A8S0R3H9-F1
#
_cell.length_a   1.000
_cell.length_b   1.000
_cell.length_c   1.000
_cell.angle_alpha   90.00
_cell.angle_beta   90.00
_cell.angle_gamma   90.00
#
_symmetry.space_group_name_H-M   'P 1'
#
loop_
_entity.id
_entity.type
_entity.pdbx_description
1 polymer ?
#
loop_
_entity_poly.entity_id
_entity_poly.type
_entity_poly.pdbx_seq_one_letter_code
_entity_poly.pdbx_strand_id
1 'polypeptide(L)'
;MASNSSPANTHGAAPLSPDSLASSPIGNTFSSPGDSRRQKRGRRSTYATPPPPPSDSRFTTPDATPTPSSTNPGRGRGRGRRSSTTPTAAATPSSTDDAPPSSDAGDGDDIDEAPPMYVWGTNISVQDVNAAILRFLRHFRENPHQIEGKYMQAINHVIEIEGESLDVDAQDVYDYDSDLYTKMVKYPLEVLAIFDIVMMDMVSRINPLFEKHIQARIFNLRSSISMRNLNPSDIEKMVSIKGMIIRCSSIIPEIREAVFRCLVCGFYSDPIVVDRGRINEPTICGKHECLAKNSMTLVHNRCRMFADKQIVRLQETPNEIPEGGTPHTVSLLMHDKLVDAGKPGDRVEATGIYRAMSVRIGQTQRTVKSIFKTYIDCLHLKKTDKSRLHVEDPMETDDGASRNDNDSSVDYEDKVELLKELSKQPDIYTRLTRSLAPNIWELDDVKKGLLCQLFGGNALKLPSGASFRGDINILLVGDPGTSKSQLLQYIHKLSRRGIYTSGRGSSAVGLTAYVAKDPETGETVLESGALVLSDRGICCIDEFDKMSENARSMLHEVMEQQTVSIAKAGIIASLNARTSVLACTNPIGSRYNPRLSVIDNIHLPPTLLSRFDLIYLILDKANDQTDRHLAKHVVALHFENHDVIDLSMLTAYVSYAQKHIHPKLSDEAAEELTRGYVEMRRRGNFPGSSKKVITATPRQIESLIRISEALARIRFSEWVEKPDVMEAFRLLEVALQQSATDHSTGTIDMDLITTGVSASERMRRENLVSTTRNIIMEKMQLGGPSTRMLDLLEELKKQSASTEVHLGDLRNVLSTLASEGFVAIHGDSVKRI
;
A
#
# COMPACT_ATOMS: atom_id res chain seq x y z
N MET A 1 -8.11 -63.05 -28.28
CA MET A 1 -6.92 -63.54 -29.02
C MET A 1 -5.71 -62.80 -28.50
N ALA A 2 -4.68 -63.57 -28.11
CA ALA A 2 -3.29 -63.21 -27.78
C ALA A 2 -3.05 -62.10 -26.73
N SER A 3 -2.65 -62.36 -25.49
CA SER A 3 -1.41 -63.00 -24.96
C SER A 3 -0.14 -62.17 -25.15
N ASN A 4 0.55 -61.89 -24.04
CA ASN A 4 1.91 -62.40 -23.74
C ASN A 4 2.32 -61.83 -22.35
N SER A 5 2.27 -62.64 -21.29
CA SER A 5 3.34 -63.54 -20.82
C SER A 5 4.54 -62.74 -20.26
N SER A 6 5.06 -62.89 -19.04
CA SER A 6 5.25 -64.09 -18.18
C SER A 6 6.37 -63.73 -17.16
N PRO A 7 6.84 -64.62 -16.25
CA PRO A 7 6.09 -65.42 -15.28
C PRO A 7 6.65 -65.27 -13.84
N ALA A 8 5.88 -65.81 -12.89
CA ALA A 8 6.21 -65.94 -11.47
C ALA A 8 6.54 -67.40 -11.11
N ASN A 9 7.47 -67.57 -10.15
CA ASN A 9 7.68 -68.72 -9.24
C ASN A 9 8.96 -68.39 -8.43
N THR A 10 9.12 -68.54 -7.11
CA THR A 10 8.69 -69.62 -6.19
C THR A 10 9.04 -69.23 -4.73
N HIS A 11 8.21 -69.70 -3.77
CA HIS A 11 8.48 -70.07 -2.34
C HIS A 11 9.19 -69.06 -1.40
N GLY A 12 8.81 -68.79 -0.15
CA GLY A 12 7.90 -69.41 0.80
C GLY A 12 8.50 -69.31 2.23
N ALA A 13 7.68 -68.88 3.20
CA ALA A 13 7.81 -69.00 4.67
C ALA A 13 8.59 -67.95 5.50
N ALA A 14 7.93 -67.59 6.62
CA ALA A 14 8.25 -66.60 7.67
C ALA A 14 9.36 -67.05 8.64
N PRO A 15 9.79 -66.19 9.61
CA PRO A 15 9.09 -66.05 10.93
C PRO A 15 9.01 -64.58 11.43
N LEU A 16 7.93 -64.11 12.08
CA LEU A 16 7.55 -64.18 13.51
C LEU A 16 8.52 -63.52 14.52
N SER A 17 8.01 -62.47 15.18
CA SER A 17 8.47 -61.82 16.42
C SER A 17 8.10 -62.64 17.68
N PRO A 18 8.74 -62.36 18.84
CA PRO A 18 7.92 -61.96 20.00
C PRO A 18 8.57 -60.98 21.03
N ASP A 19 7.69 -60.12 21.54
CA ASP A 19 7.45 -59.52 22.88
C ASP A 19 8.28 -59.80 24.16
N SER A 20 8.53 -58.70 24.91
CA SER A 20 8.11 -58.38 26.31
C SER A 20 8.88 -58.79 27.59
N LEU A 21 8.88 -57.83 28.55
CA LEU A 21 8.93 -57.90 30.04
C LEU A 21 10.26 -58.36 30.70
N ALA A 22 10.80 -57.80 31.80
CA ALA A 22 10.17 -57.26 33.01
C ALA A 22 11.09 -56.35 33.88
N SER A 23 10.43 -55.44 34.60
CA SER A 23 10.61 -55.03 36.02
C SER A 23 11.92 -54.41 36.57
N SER A 24 11.77 -53.18 37.07
CA SER A 24 12.46 -52.56 38.22
C SER A 24 12.11 -53.26 39.55
N PRO A 25 12.80 -53.03 40.71
CA PRO A 25 12.44 -51.88 41.57
C PRO A 25 13.50 -51.32 42.57
N ILE A 26 13.36 -50.01 42.87
CA ILE A 26 13.34 -49.33 44.19
C ILE A 26 14.57 -49.38 45.14
N GLY A 27 14.96 -48.19 45.64
CA GLY A 27 15.66 -48.05 46.92
C GLY A 27 16.14 -46.64 47.29
N ASN A 28 15.25 -45.83 47.87
CA ASN A 28 15.51 -44.52 48.52
C ASN A 28 16.69 -44.56 49.51
N THR A 29 17.40 -43.43 49.72
CA THR A 29 17.44 -42.63 50.98
C THR A 29 18.66 -41.70 51.15
N PHE A 30 18.36 -40.44 51.50
CA PHE A 30 18.99 -39.58 52.53
C PHE A 30 20.44 -38.99 52.44
N SER A 31 20.45 -37.65 52.27
CA SER A 31 21.09 -36.59 53.08
C SER A 31 22.60 -36.24 53.05
N SER A 32 22.83 -34.92 53.07
CA SER A 32 24.00 -34.06 53.39
C SER A 32 24.85 -34.55 54.58
N PRO A 33 26.15 -34.15 54.78
CA PRO A 33 26.63 -32.76 55.06
C PRO A 33 28.05 -32.48 54.48
N GLY A 34 28.80 -31.38 54.66
CA GLY A 34 28.73 -30.20 55.52
C GLY A 34 29.97 -29.30 55.33
N ASP A 35 29.89 -28.08 55.84
CA ASP A 35 30.89 -27.01 55.90
C ASP A 35 32.31 -27.41 56.36
N SER A 36 33.36 -26.80 55.79
CA SER A 36 34.14 -25.77 56.51
C SER A 36 35.46 -25.32 55.81
N ARG A 37 35.69 -24.01 55.95
CA ARG A 37 36.98 -23.25 55.98
C ARG A 37 37.63 -22.74 54.68
N ARG A 38 37.43 -21.42 54.50
CA ARG A 38 38.46 -20.35 54.40
C ARG A 38 39.61 -20.56 53.39
N GLN A 39 39.73 -19.64 52.42
CA GLN A 39 40.71 -18.55 52.52
C GLN A 39 40.55 -17.47 51.43
N LYS A 40 40.79 -16.23 51.87
CA LYS A 40 40.95 -14.99 51.10
C LYS A 40 42.11 -15.08 50.10
N ARG A 41 41.95 -14.49 48.91
CA ARG A 41 42.66 -13.26 48.47
C ARG A 41 42.36 -12.99 46.99
N GLY A 42 41.83 -11.79 46.71
CA GLY A 42 41.54 -11.30 45.37
C GLY A 42 42.49 -10.18 44.92
N ARG A 43 42.65 -10.09 43.59
CA ARG A 43 42.96 -8.95 42.68
C ARG A 43 43.11 -9.59 41.29
N ARG A 44 42.64 -9.07 40.14
CA ARG A 44 42.42 -7.68 39.70
C ARG A 44 41.66 -7.67 38.34
N SER A 45 40.93 -6.57 38.08
CA SER A 45 40.67 -5.93 36.75
C SER A 45 39.72 -6.65 35.76
N THR A 46 38.74 -6.05 35.06
CA THR A 46 38.39 -4.65 34.72
C THR A 46 37.00 -4.65 34.05
N TYR A 47 36.07 -3.77 34.42
CA TYR A 47 35.01 -3.21 33.55
C TYR A 47 34.51 -1.89 34.16
N ALA A 48 34.38 -0.85 33.33
CA ALA A 48 33.92 0.49 33.70
C ALA A 48 32.46 0.70 33.26
N THR A 49 31.65 1.25 34.16
CA THR A 49 30.23 1.60 34.02
C THR A 49 30.05 3.12 33.90
N PRO A 50 28.90 3.60 33.36
CA PRO A 50 28.66 5.01 33.02
C PRO A 50 28.16 5.85 34.22
N PRO A 51 28.20 7.20 34.16
CA PRO A 51 27.90 8.07 35.31
C PRO A 51 26.42 8.51 35.40
N PRO A 52 25.93 8.94 36.59
CA PRO A 52 24.57 9.45 36.83
C PRO A 52 24.49 11.00 36.74
N PRO A 53 23.29 11.61 36.69
CA PRO A 53 23.12 13.06 36.59
C PRO A 53 23.15 13.75 37.97
N PRO A 54 23.62 15.01 38.08
CA PRO A 54 23.59 15.75 39.34
C PRO A 54 22.44 16.77 39.42
N SER A 55 21.91 16.94 40.63
CA SER A 55 21.08 18.06 41.09
C SER A 55 21.78 18.74 42.28
N ASP A 56 22.10 20.04 42.19
CA ASP A 56 21.65 21.08 43.15
C ASP A 56 22.33 22.45 42.93
N SER A 57 21.59 23.49 43.31
CA SER A 57 21.80 24.96 43.31
C SER A 57 23.23 25.47 43.61
N ARG A 58 23.72 26.69 43.27
CA ARG A 58 23.16 28.05 43.46
C ARG A 58 24.16 29.15 42.98
N PHE A 59 23.68 30.38 42.76
CA PHE A 59 24.37 31.71 42.67
C PHE A 59 25.09 32.13 41.37
N THR A 60 24.53 33.07 40.60
CA THR A 60 24.72 34.55 40.69
C THR A 60 23.96 35.27 39.55
N THR A 61 23.39 36.43 39.86
CA THR A 61 22.93 37.49 38.92
C THR A 61 23.80 38.74 39.15
N PRO A 62 23.85 39.73 38.22
CA PRO A 62 22.98 40.90 38.42
C PRO A 62 22.50 41.65 37.13
N ASP A 63 21.40 42.39 37.31
CA ASP A 63 21.01 43.72 36.74
C ASP A 63 19.48 43.75 36.48
N ALA A 64 18.65 44.29 37.41
CA ALA A 64 18.29 45.72 37.64
C ALA A 64 17.13 46.16 36.69
N THR A 65 15.95 46.70 37.07
CA THR A 65 15.39 47.47 38.22
C THR A 65 13.83 47.61 38.01
N PRO A 66 13.00 48.36 38.79
CA PRO A 66 12.18 47.79 39.86
C PRO A 66 10.69 48.24 39.88
N THR A 67 9.90 47.73 40.83
CA THR A 67 8.58 48.24 41.26
C THR A 67 8.71 49.30 42.37
N PRO A 68 7.61 50.01 42.71
CA PRO A 68 7.34 50.36 44.11
C PRO A 68 5.85 50.16 44.49
N SER A 69 5.37 50.08 45.74
CA SER A 69 5.90 49.80 47.08
C SER A 69 4.70 49.88 48.07
N SER A 70 4.96 49.59 49.35
CA SER A 70 4.16 49.91 50.57
C SER A 70 3.17 48.83 51.04
N THR A 71 3.01 48.49 52.32
CA THR A 71 3.79 48.64 53.57
C THR A 71 3.14 47.71 54.61
N ASN A 72 3.93 47.04 55.43
CA ASN A 72 3.51 46.39 56.68
C ASN A 72 3.63 47.43 57.83
N PRO A 73 3.09 47.25 59.06
CA PRO A 73 3.64 46.27 60.00
C PRO A 73 2.67 45.67 61.06
N GLY A 74 3.09 44.56 61.67
CA GLY A 74 2.34 43.84 62.72
C GLY A 74 2.69 44.18 64.18
N ARG A 75 2.04 43.44 65.10
CA ARG A 75 2.34 43.08 66.52
C ARG A 75 1.01 42.62 67.15
N GLY A 76 0.86 41.69 68.09
CA GLY A 76 1.78 40.97 68.99
C GLY A 76 0.99 39.91 69.78
N ARG A 77 1.72 39.11 70.58
CA ARG A 77 1.31 37.89 71.31
C ARG A 77 0.40 38.15 72.55
N GLY A 78 -0.40 37.15 72.94
CA GLY A 78 -0.92 37.02 74.31
C GLY A 78 -1.96 35.90 74.51
N ARG A 79 -1.69 34.96 75.43
CA ARG A 79 -2.41 33.69 75.74
C ARG A 79 -3.74 33.88 76.49
N GLY A 80 -4.70 32.94 76.34
CA GLY A 80 -5.63 32.59 77.44
C GLY A 80 -6.95 31.85 77.14
N ARG A 81 -6.91 30.50 77.09
CA ARG A 81 -7.87 29.51 77.67
C ARG A 81 -9.35 29.33 77.18
N ARG A 82 -9.66 28.02 76.96
CA ARG A 82 -10.95 27.26 76.98
C ARG A 82 -11.89 27.44 75.77
N SER A 83 -12.62 26.46 75.23
CA SER A 83 -12.62 24.98 75.21
C SER A 83 -13.69 24.56 74.17
N SER A 84 -13.37 23.54 73.36
CA SER A 84 -14.24 22.63 72.57
C SER A 84 -15.75 22.90 72.42
N THR A 85 -16.24 22.91 71.17
CA THR A 85 -17.32 22.02 70.68
C THR A 85 -17.51 22.17 69.16
N THR A 86 -17.70 21.04 68.49
CA THR A 86 -18.03 20.83 67.07
C THR A 86 -19.46 21.28 66.72
N PRO A 87 -19.77 21.52 65.43
CA PRO A 87 -21.14 21.29 64.95
C PRO A 87 -21.20 20.28 63.78
N THR A 88 -22.12 19.35 63.92
CA THR A 88 -22.61 18.38 62.93
C THR A 88 -23.87 18.88 62.24
N ALA A 89 -24.01 18.50 60.96
CA ALA A 89 -25.21 18.20 60.18
C ALA A 89 -26.55 18.88 60.55
N ALA A 90 -27.12 19.63 59.61
CA ALA A 90 -28.49 20.13 59.66
C ALA A 90 -29.39 19.32 58.71
N ALA A 91 -30.47 18.78 59.27
CA ALA A 91 -31.60 18.16 58.59
C ALA A 91 -32.70 19.19 58.29
N THR A 92 -33.66 18.77 57.46
CA THR A 92 -34.90 19.42 56.99
C THR A 92 -35.74 20.15 58.04
N PRO A 93 -36.66 21.02 57.58
CA PRO A 93 -37.99 21.03 58.18
C PRO A 93 -39.16 21.11 57.16
N SER A 94 -40.31 20.61 57.61
CA SER A 94 -41.59 20.51 56.91
C SER A 94 -42.64 21.51 57.45
N SER A 95 -43.47 22.04 56.53
CA SER A 95 -44.90 22.46 56.61
C SER A 95 -45.39 23.48 57.68
N THR A 96 -46.02 24.59 57.25
CA THR A 96 -47.51 24.82 57.23
C THR A 96 -47.88 26.26 56.79
N ASP A 97 -48.93 26.34 55.97
CA ASP A 97 -49.97 27.36 55.70
C ASP A 97 -49.69 28.89 55.65
N ASP A 98 -49.99 29.49 54.48
CA ASP A 98 -50.84 30.69 54.34
C ASP A 98 -51.21 30.95 52.85
N ALA A 99 -52.51 31.07 52.54
CA ALA A 99 -53.09 31.55 51.28
C ALA A 99 -53.26 33.10 51.33
N PRO A 100 -53.47 33.90 50.24
CA PRO A 100 -54.58 33.81 49.25
C PRO A 100 -54.25 34.43 47.84
N PRO A 101 -55.21 34.89 47.00
CA PRO A 101 -56.41 34.26 46.42
C PRO A 101 -56.40 34.21 44.87
N SER A 102 -57.38 33.48 44.33
CA SER A 102 -57.75 33.32 42.92
C SER A 102 -58.49 34.53 42.31
N SER A 103 -58.41 34.66 40.97
CA SER A 103 -59.40 35.36 40.15
C SER A 103 -59.69 34.56 38.88
N ASP A 104 -60.98 34.30 38.68
CA ASP A 104 -61.64 33.47 37.67
C ASP A 104 -61.57 34.04 36.24
N ALA A 105 -61.54 33.12 35.25
CA ALA A 105 -62.35 33.09 34.01
C ALA A 105 -61.56 32.66 32.75
N GLY A 106 -61.95 31.53 32.16
CA GLY A 106 -61.76 31.23 30.73
C GLY A 106 -61.36 29.79 30.41
N ASP A 107 -62.35 28.92 30.25
CA ASP A 107 -62.23 27.58 29.63
C ASP A 107 -61.59 27.66 28.24
N GLY A 108 -60.59 26.79 28.01
CA GLY A 108 -60.00 26.49 26.72
C GLY A 108 -59.09 25.28 26.88
N ASP A 109 -59.44 24.18 26.22
CA ASP A 109 -58.71 22.91 26.19
C ASP A 109 -57.22 23.11 25.79
N ASP A 110 -56.32 23.09 26.78
CA ASP A 110 -54.89 22.88 26.54
C ASP A 110 -54.54 21.46 26.99
N ILE A 111 -54.31 20.61 25.99
CA ILE A 111 -53.76 19.26 26.12
C ILE A 111 -52.44 19.36 26.91
N ASP A 112 -52.29 18.52 27.94
CA ASP A 112 -51.07 18.36 28.74
C ASP A 112 -49.79 18.25 27.88
N GLU A 113 -49.11 19.38 27.63
CA GLU A 113 -47.74 19.37 27.11
C GLU A 113 -46.80 19.03 28.27
N ALA A 114 -46.45 17.74 28.38
CA ALA A 114 -45.47 17.27 29.34
C ALA A 114 -44.17 18.10 29.23
N PRO A 115 -43.55 18.53 30.35
CA PRO A 115 -42.39 19.39 30.31
C PRO A 115 -41.25 18.74 29.52
N PRO A 116 -40.52 19.49 28.67
CA PRO A 116 -39.46 18.96 27.84
C PRO A 116 -38.39 18.26 28.70
N MET A 117 -38.15 16.97 28.42
CA MET A 117 -37.14 16.19 29.12
C MET A 117 -35.75 16.54 28.61
N TYR A 118 -34.92 17.12 29.48
CA TYR A 118 -33.52 17.41 29.22
C TYR A 118 -32.62 16.34 29.82
N VAL A 119 -31.54 15.99 29.11
CA VAL A 119 -30.52 15.09 29.65
C VAL A 119 -29.61 15.85 30.61
N TRP A 120 -29.36 15.28 31.79
CA TRP A 120 -28.54 15.92 32.81
C TRP A 120 -27.10 16.12 32.34
N GLY A 121 -26.64 17.36 32.35
CA GLY A 121 -25.28 17.73 31.90
C GLY A 121 -25.21 18.21 30.45
N THR A 122 -26.33 18.18 29.73
CA THR A 122 -26.45 18.73 28.37
C THR A 122 -27.65 19.68 28.27
N ASN A 123 -27.68 20.50 27.24
CA ASN A 123 -28.81 21.38 26.92
C ASN A 123 -29.74 20.76 25.87
N ILE A 124 -29.75 19.43 25.77
CA ILE A 124 -30.47 18.69 24.74
C ILE A 124 -31.83 18.24 25.28
N SER A 125 -32.89 18.64 24.58
CA SER A 125 -34.25 18.11 24.74
C SER A 125 -34.41 16.85 23.89
N VAL A 126 -34.83 15.74 24.51
CA VAL A 126 -34.97 14.44 23.83
C VAL A 126 -36.05 14.49 22.74
N GLN A 127 -37.16 15.19 23.01
CA GLN A 127 -38.30 15.29 22.10
C GLN A 127 -37.94 16.08 20.83
N ASP A 128 -37.23 17.19 20.96
CA ASP A 128 -36.87 18.04 19.80
C ASP A 128 -35.89 17.32 18.87
N VAL A 129 -34.89 16.64 19.45
CA VAL A 129 -33.92 15.86 18.66
C VAL A 129 -34.59 14.67 17.98
N ASN A 130 -35.47 13.96 18.68
CA ASN A 130 -36.26 12.88 18.09
C ASN A 130 -37.08 13.39 16.88
N ALA A 131 -37.83 14.49 17.06
CA ALA A 131 -38.62 15.08 15.99
C ALA A 131 -37.78 15.62 14.83
N ALA A 132 -36.57 16.12 15.09
CA ALA A 132 -35.63 16.56 14.06
C ALA A 132 -35.10 15.38 13.24
N ILE A 133 -34.70 14.28 13.89
CA ILE A 133 -34.22 13.06 13.23
C ILE A 133 -35.34 12.42 12.39
N LEU A 134 -36.56 12.32 12.92
CA LEU A 134 -37.71 11.81 12.16
C LEU A 134 -38.01 12.66 10.92
N ARG A 135 -37.89 13.98 11.03
CA ARG A 135 -38.07 14.89 9.88
C ARG A 135 -36.97 14.67 8.85
N PHE A 136 -35.73 14.57 9.29
CA PHE A 136 -34.58 14.29 8.42
C PHE A 136 -34.75 12.97 7.65
N LEU A 137 -34.97 11.86 8.35
CA LEU A 137 -35.08 10.52 7.73
C LEU A 137 -36.23 10.41 6.71
N ARG A 138 -37.31 11.18 6.89
CA ARG A 138 -38.47 11.18 5.97
C ARG A 138 -38.33 12.13 4.79
N HIS A 139 -37.75 13.31 5.00
CA HIS A 139 -37.79 14.39 4.01
C HIS A 139 -36.47 14.59 3.26
N PHE A 140 -35.39 13.94 3.67
CA PHE A 140 -34.10 14.10 3.01
C PHE A 140 -34.11 13.58 1.57
N ARG A 141 -33.70 14.44 0.63
CA ARG A 141 -33.58 14.18 -0.81
C ARG A 141 -32.25 14.73 -1.30
N GLU A 142 -31.51 13.89 -2.01
CA GLU A 142 -30.21 14.24 -2.59
C GLU A 142 -30.37 14.99 -3.91
N ASN A 143 -31.34 14.58 -4.72
CA ASN A 143 -31.72 15.26 -5.96
C ASN A 143 -33.20 15.66 -5.90
N PRO A 144 -33.56 16.89 -6.32
CA PRO A 144 -34.95 17.35 -6.33
C PRO A 144 -35.86 16.54 -7.28
N HIS A 145 -35.29 15.69 -8.14
CA HIS A 145 -36.01 14.87 -9.13
C HIS A 145 -36.43 13.47 -8.63
N GLN A 146 -35.92 12.97 -7.50
CA GLN A 146 -36.36 11.69 -6.93
C GLN A 146 -37.58 11.87 -6.02
N ILE A 147 -38.58 11.00 -6.18
CA ILE A 147 -39.86 11.06 -5.46
C ILE A 147 -39.75 10.41 -4.08
N GLU A 148 -38.88 9.41 -3.92
CA GLU A 148 -38.63 8.71 -2.68
C GLU A 148 -37.37 9.25 -1.97
N GLY A 149 -37.39 9.28 -0.63
CA GLY A 149 -36.26 9.73 0.18
C GLY A 149 -35.15 8.69 0.23
N LYS A 150 -33.89 9.13 0.11
CA LYS A 150 -32.67 8.29 0.10
C LYS A 150 -32.63 7.31 1.28
N TYR A 151 -32.84 7.82 2.49
CA TYR A 151 -32.81 7.02 3.72
C TYR A 151 -33.99 6.06 3.84
N MET A 152 -35.15 6.39 3.25
CA MET A 152 -36.30 5.48 3.24
C MET A 152 -36.01 4.26 2.36
N GLN A 153 -35.41 4.47 1.19
CA GLN A 153 -34.96 3.40 0.31
C GLN A 153 -33.86 2.56 0.98
N ALA A 154 -32.90 3.23 1.63
CA ALA A 154 -31.84 2.54 2.38
C ALA A 154 -32.40 1.68 3.52
N ILE A 155 -33.41 2.16 4.26
CA ILE A 155 -34.08 1.39 5.31
C ILE A 155 -34.80 0.18 4.73
N ASN A 156 -35.57 0.34 3.65
CA ASN A 156 -36.25 -0.78 3.01
C ASN A 156 -35.27 -1.84 2.51
N HIS A 157 -34.16 -1.41 1.90
CA HIS A 157 -33.09 -2.31 1.47
C HIS A 157 -32.42 -3.04 2.65
N VAL A 158 -32.18 -2.34 3.77
CA VAL A 158 -31.67 -2.97 4.99
C VAL A 158 -32.66 -4.00 5.54
N ILE A 159 -33.96 -3.72 5.49
CA ILE A 159 -35.00 -4.67 5.91
C ILE A 159 -35.03 -5.91 5.00
N GLU A 160 -34.92 -5.72 3.67
CA GLU A 160 -34.87 -6.83 2.70
C GLU A 160 -33.66 -7.74 2.91
N ILE A 161 -32.50 -7.16 3.23
CA ILE A 161 -31.26 -7.90 3.50
C ILE A 161 -31.22 -8.47 4.94
N GLU A 162 -32.17 -8.08 5.80
CA GLU A 162 -32.10 -8.26 7.26
C GLU A 162 -30.79 -7.74 7.89
N GLY A 163 -30.30 -6.61 7.38
CA GLY A 163 -29.12 -5.93 7.91
C GLY A 163 -29.36 -5.32 9.30
N GLU A 164 -28.29 -5.22 10.09
CA GLU A 164 -28.35 -4.70 11.49
C GLU A 164 -27.68 -3.32 11.62
N SER A 165 -27.21 -2.72 10.53
CA SER A 165 -26.56 -1.41 10.56
C SER A 165 -26.98 -0.57 9.37
N LEU A 166 -27.27 0.70 9.63
CA LEU A 166 -27.51 1.72 8.61
C LEU A 166 -26.36 2.72 8.63
N ASP A 167 -25.69 2.89 7.49
CA ASP A 167 -24.67 3.92 7.32
C ASP A 167 -25.34 5.25 6.94
N VAL A 168 -25.06 6.31 7.71
CA VAL A 168 -25.61 7.67 7.56
C VAL A 168 -24.47 8.65 7.33
N ASP A 169 -24.57 9.48 6.29
CA ASP A 169 -23.56 10.50 6.03
C ASP A 169 -23.82 11.73 6.93
N ALA A 170 -22.78 12.21 7.60
CA ALA A 170 -22.87 13.39 8.44
C ALA A 170 -23.00 14.70 7.64
N GLN A 171 -22.59 14.72 6.36
CA GLN A 171 -22.76 15.87 5.47
C GLN A 171 -24.23 16.10 5.12
N ASP A 172 -24.96 15.02 4.83
CA ASP A 172 -26.41 15.06 4.58
C ASP A 172 -27.17 15.68 5.76
N VAL A 173 -26.78 15.31 6.99
CA VAL A 173 -27.36 15.87 8.22
C VAL A 173 -27.08 17.37 8.32
N TYR A 174 -25.89 17.81 7.94
CA TYR A 174 -25.51 19.22 7.96
C TYR A 174 -26.29 20.06 6.95
N ASP A 175 -26.48 19.55 5.74
CA ASP A 175 -27.18 20.25 4.66
C ASP A 175 -28.67 20.42 4.98
N TYR A 176 -29.27 19.47 5.70
CA TYR A 176 -30.65 19.59 6.16
C TYR A 176 -30.78 20.44 7.44
N ASP A 177 -29.99 20.13 8.48
CA ASP A 177 -30.04 20.80 9.78
C ASP A 177 -28.66 20.93 10.44
N SER A 178 -28.13 22.16 10.40
CA SER A 178 -26.85 22.51 11.03
C SER A 178 -26.88 22.46 12.56
N ASP A 179 -28.02 22.62 13.23
CA ASP A 179 -28.11 22.56 14.69
C ASP A 179 -28.05 21.11 15.18
N LEU A 180 -28.79 20.21 14.52
CA LEU A 180 -28.70 18.77 14.76
C LEU A 180 -27.27 18.26 14.59
N TYR A 181 -26.58 18.68 13.52
CA TYR A 181 -25.17 18.34 13.29
C TYR A 181 -24.26 18.81 14.43
N THR A 182 -24.44 20.05 14.91
CA THR A 182 -23.63 20.61 16.00
C THR A 182 -23.84 19.85 17.31
N LYS A 183 -25.10 19.47 17.61
CA LYS A 183 -25.45 18.64 18.76
C LYS A 183 -24.83 17.24 18.66
N MET A 184 -24.86 16.64 17.48
CA MET A 184 -24.28 15.33 17.18
C MET A 184 -22.76 15.29 17.38
N VAL A 185 -22.04 16.33 16.94
CA VAL A 185 -20.58 16.40 17.11
C VAL A 185 -20.16 16.61 18.58
N LYS A 186 -20.93 17.43 19.33
CA LYS A 186 -20.64 17.73 20.74
C LYS A 186 -21.04 16.62 21.70
N TYR A 187 -22.20 16.00 21.49
CA TYR A 187 -22.80 15.00 22.37
C TYR A 187 -23.20 13.73 21.58
N PRO A 188 -22.23 13.03 20.98
CA PRO A 188 -22.52 11.90 20.10
C PRO A 188 -23.20 10.73 20.82
N LEU A 189 -22.89 10.47 22.10
CA LEU A 189 -23.44 9.32 22.83
C LEU A 189 -24.95 9.40 23.05
N GLU A 190 -25.44 10.58 23.42
CA GLU A 190 -26.87 10.81 23.65
C GLU A 190 -27.62 10.83 22.32
N VAL A 191 -27.07 11.53 21.32
CA VAL A 191 -27.70 11.65 20.00
C VAL A 191 -27.75 10.30 19.29
N LEU A 192 -26.70 9.49 19.33
CA LEU A 192 -26.68 8.13 18.75
C LEU A 192 -27.73 7.23 19.41
N ALA A 193 -27.86 7.26 20.74
CA ALA A 193 -28.88 6.47 21.43
C ALA A 193 -30.31 6.89 21.04
N ILE A 194 -30.56 8.20 20.90
CA ILE A 194 -31.85 8.70 20.39
C ILE A 194 -32.07 8.26 18.94
N PHE A 195 -31.02 8.31 18.13
CA PHE A 195 -31.08 7.89 16.73
C PHE A 195 -31.48 6.43 16.59
N ASP A 196 -30.86 5.52 17.36
CA ASP A 196 -31.21 4.10 17.37
C ASP A 196 -32.66 3.85 17.78
N ILE A 197 -33.19 4.60 18.76
CA ILE A 197 -34.60 4.52 19.17
C ILE A 197 -35.52 4.96 18.03
N VAL A 198 -35.21 6.06 17.35
CA VAL A 198 -36.00 6.57 16.22
C VAL A 198 -36.00 5.59 15.06
N MET A 199 -34.84 5.01 14.76
CA MET A 199 -34.69 3.98 13.74
C MET A 199 -35.53 2.76 14.06
N MET A 200 -35.52 2.31 15.32
CA MET A 200 -36.33 1.16 15.76
C MET A 200 -37.83 1.44 15.65
N ASP A 201 -38.30 2.63 16.05
CA ASP A 201 -39.72 3.02 15.88
C ASP A 201 -40.10 3.05 14.38
N MET A 202 -39.26 3.62 13.52
CA MET A 202 -39.52 3.63 12.07
C MET A 202 -39.59 2.22 11.48
N VAL A 203 -38.66 1.33 11.84
CA VAL A 203 -38.62 -0.04 11.34
C VAL A 203 -39.80 -0.84 11.86
N SER A 204 -40.17 -0.68 13.14
CA SER A 204 -41.35 -1.32 13.72
C SER A 204 -42.65 -0.94 13.00
N ARG A 205 -42.76 0.31 12.52
CA ARG A 205 -43.92 0.77 11.72
C ARG A 205 -43.95 0.15 10.32
N ILE A 206 -42.79 -0.08 9.69
CA ILE A 206 -42.69 -0.63 8.34
C ILE A 206 -42.87 -2.16 8.38
N ASN A 207 -42.20 -2.83 9.31
CA ASN A 207 -42.29 -4.28 9.49
C ASN A 207 -42.35 -4.66 10.99
N PRO A 208 -43.53 -5.03 11.50
CA PRO A 208 -43.70 -5.40 12.91
C PRO A 208 -43.08 -6.75 13.29
N LEU A 209 -42.58 -7.54 12.32
CA LEU A 209 -41.94 -8.85 12.56
C LEU A 209 -40.42 -8.75 12.81
N PHE A 210 -39.85 -7.55 12.77
CA PHE A 210 -38.40 -7.35 12.87
C PHE A 210 -37.96 -7.11 14.33
N GLU A 211 -37.30 -8.10 14.94
CA GLU A 211 -36.85 -8.06 16.35
C GLU A 211 -35.37 -7.66 16.53
N LYS A 212 -34.61 -7.46 15.44
CA LYS A 212 -33.17 -7.13 15.52
C LYS A 212 -32.97 -5.63 15.78
N HIS A 213 -31.98 -5.30 16.61
CA HIS A 213 -31.60 -3.91 16.87
C HIS A 213 -30.77 -3.37 15.70
N ILE A 214 -31.18 -2.25 15.11
CA ILE A 214 -30.43 -1.57 14.05
C ILE A 214 -29.58 -0.47 14.67
N GLN A 215 -28.29 -0.48 14.35
CA GLN A 215 -27.35 0.55 14.77
C GLN A 215 -27.15 1.59 13.66
N ALA A 216 -27.20 2.86 14.01
CA ALA A 216 -26.80 3.93 13.10
C ALA A 216 -25.28 4.16 13.11
N ARG A 217 -24.68 4.11 11.93
CA ARG A 217 -23.24 4.34 11.73
C ARG A 217 -23.02 5.62 10.97
N ILE A 218 -22.50 6.62 11.68
CA ILE A 218 -22.27 7.93 11.08
C ILE A 218 -20.87 7.98 10.47
N PHE A 219 -20.79 8.37 9.21
CA PHE A 219 -19.52 8.52 8.50
C PHE A 219 -19.37 9.89 7.84
N ASN A 220 -18.15 10.25 7.47
CA ASN A 220 -17.81 11.45 6.67
C ASN A 220 -18.12 12.82 7.34
N LEU A 221 -17.47 13.09 8.48
CA LEU A 221 -17.52 14.43 9.11
C LEU A 221 -16.81 15.49 8.23
N ARG A 222 -17.38 16.71 8.17
CA ARG A 222 -16.78 17.85 7.45
C ARG A 222 -15.39 18.23 7.96
N SER A 223 -15.16 18.12 9.27
CA SER A 223 -13.86 18.38 9.89
C SER A 223 -13.09 17.08 10.16
N SER A 224 -12.15 16.74 9.27
CA SER A 224 -11.13 15.73 9.57
C SER A 224 -9.99 16.38 10.37
N ILE A 225 -9.68 15.82 11.55
CA ILE A 225 -8.63 16.31 12.43
C ILE A 225 -7.38 15.45 12.21
N SER A 226 -6.21 16.08 12.10
CA SER A 226 -4.93 15.34 12.07
C SER A 226 -4.63 14.76 13.45
N MET A 227 -3.94 13.62 13.50
CA MET A 227 -3.63 12.94 14.77
C MET A 227 -2.85 13.82 15.76
N ARG A 228 -2.09 14.79 15.25
CA ARG A 228 -1.32 15.75 16.05
C ARG A 228 -2.17 16.85 16.68
N ASN A 229 -3.27 17.22 16.03
CA ASN A 229 -4.16 18.30 16.47
C ASN A 229 -5.27 17.79 17.39
N LEU A 230 -5.13 16.59 17.96
CA LEU A 230 -6.04 16.06 18.99
C LEU A 230 -5.84 16.82 20.30
N ASN A 231 -6.76 17.71 20.62
CA ASN A 231 -6.75 18.47 21.85
C ASN A 231 -7.55 17.75 22.95
N PRO A 232 -7.18 17.94 24.24
CA PRO A 232 -8.02 17.48 25.36
C PRO A 232 -9.43 18.07 25.37
N SER A 233 -9.66 19.20 24.66
CA SER A 233 -11.00 19.79 24.49
C SER A 233 -11.95 18.94 23.66
N ASP A 234 -11.43 17.96 22.93
CA ASP A 234 -12.20 17.11 22.02
C ASP A 234 -12.50 15.73 22.62
N ILE A 235 -12.20 15.54 23.90
CA ILE A 235 -12.66 14.38 24.67
C ILE A 235 -14.19 14.34 24.65
N GLU A 236 -14.75 13.14 24.44
CA GLU A 236 -16.18 12.87 24.31
C GLU A 236 -16.86 13.48 23.08
N LYS A 237 -16.10 14.09 22.15
CA LYS A 237 -16.61 14.53 20.85
C LYS A 237 -16.38 13.49 19.76
N MET A 238 -17.15 13.61 18.69
CA MET A 238 -16.95 12.82 17.47
C MET A 238 -15.81 13.42 16.62
N VAL A 239 -14.87 12.59 16.21
CA VAL A 239 -13.70 12.95 15.40
C VAL A 239 -13.59 12.04 14.19
N SER A 240 -13.18 12.60 13.04
CA SER A 240 -12.75 11.83 11.87
C SER A 240 -11.24 11.93 11.74
N ILE A 241 -10.56 10.78 11.69
CA ILE A 241 -9.11 10.70 11.52
C ILE A 241 -8.78 9.79 10.35
N LYS A 242 -7.86 10.27 9.50
CA LYS A 242 -7.30 9.51 8.38
C LYS A 242 -5.96 8.91 8.77
N GLY A 243 -5.73 7.66 8.42
CA GLY A 243 -4.48 6.99 8.74
C GLY A 243 -4.31 5.64 8.05
N MET A 244 -3.11 5.07 8.20
CA MET A 244 -2.79 3.73 7.77
C MET A 244 -2.84 2.79 8.97
N ILE A 245 -3.49 1.64 8.83
CA ILE A 245 -3.48 0.62 9.87
C ILE A 245 -2.09 -0.03 9.90
N ILE A 246 -1.40 0.03 11.04
CA ILE A 246 -0.13 -0.69 11.22
C ILE A 246 -0.42 -2.13 11.62
N ARG A 247 -1.27 -2.29 12.63
CA ARG A 247 -1.50 -3.56 13.31
C ARG A 247 -2.92 -3.68 13.82
N CYS A 248 -3.43 -4.91 13.76
CA CYS A 248 -4.69 -5.32 14.36
C CYS A 248 -4.38 -6.41 15.40
N SER A 249 -4.99 -6.32 16.58
CA SER A 249 -4.96 -7.41 17.55
C SER A 249 -5.84 -8.57 17.10
N SER A 250 -5.65 -9.72 17.72
CA SER A 250 -6.65 -10.78 17.76
C SER A 250 -7.97 -10.26 18.38
N ILE A 251 -9.07 -10.94 18.06
CA ILE A 251 -10.41 -10.60 18.56
C ILE A 251 -10.49 -10.95 20.05
N ILE A 252 -10.89 -9.99 20.87
CA ILE A 252 -11.01 -10.12 22.33
C ILE A 252 -12.51 -10.12 22.67
N PRO A 253 -13.05 -11.18 23.29
CA PRO A 253 -14.44 -11.20 23.71
C PRO A 253 -14.66 -10.37 24.99
N GLU A 254 -15.68 -9.50 24.99
CA GLU A 254 -16.12 -8.68 26.13
C GLU A 254 -17.52 -9.13 26.59
N ILE A 255 -17.69 -9.40 27.89
CA ILE A 255 -18.97 -9.91 28.43
C ILE A 255 -20.01 -8.77 28.50
N ARG A 256 -21.17 -8.94 27.85
CA ARG A 256 -22.33 -8.03 27.99
C ARG A 256 -23.36 -8.51 29.00
N GLU A 257 -23.58 -9.83 29.07
CA GLU A 257 -24.53 -10.45 30.00
C GLU A 257 -23.83 -11.53 30.84
N ALA A 258 -24.02 -11.44 32.16
CA ALA A 258 -23.48 -12.40 33.11
C ALA A 258 -24.58 -13.34 33.60
N VAL A 259 -24.33 -14.65 33.52
CA VAL A 259 -25.21 -15.67 34.11
C VAL A 259 -24.53 -16.27 35.35
N PHE A 260 -25.24 -16.24 36.47
CA PHE A 260 -24.76 -16.83 37.72
C PHE A 260 -25.41 -18.19 37.98
N ARG A 261 -24.67 -19.08 38.61
CA ARG A 261 -25.13 -20.39 39.08
C ARG A 261 -24.98 -20.49 40.59
N CYS A 262 -26.06 -20.88 41.25
CA CYS A 262 -26.05 -21.25 42.67
C CYS A 262 -25.29 -22.57 42.89
N LEU A 263 -24.37 -22.59 43.85
CA LEU A 263 -23.65 -23.81 44.25
C LEU A 263 -24.53 -24.81 45.02
N VAL A 264 -25.55 -24.33 45.76
CA VAL A 264 -26.37 -25.18 46.64
C VAL A 264 -27.50 -25.86 45.88
N CYS A 265 -28.27 -25.10 45.08
CA CYS A 265 -29.43 -25.62 44.36
C CYS A 265 -29.22 -25.81 42.85
N GLY A 266 -28.08 -25.39 42.30
CA GLY A 266 -27.80 -25.48 40.86
C GLY A 266 -28.66 -24.57 39.98
N PHE A 267 -29.49 -23.70 40.57
CA PHE A 267 -30.32 -22.73 39.86
C PHE A 267 -29.46 -21.70 39.14
N TYR A 268 -29.86 -21.38 37.90
CA TYR A 268 -29.26 -20.32 37.10
C TYR A 268 -30.07 -19.03 37.30
N SER A 269 -29.41 -17.92 37.59
CA SER A 269 -30.07 -16.62 37.60
C SER A 269 -30.45 -16.19 36.18
N ASP A 270 -31.40 -15.26 36.09
CA ASP A 270 -31.62 -14.50 34.87
C ASP A 270 -30.32 -13.78 34.46
N PRO A 271 -30.12 -13.54 33.15
CA PRO A 271 -28.94 -12.83 32.66
C PRO A 271 -28.93 -11.40 33.24
N ILE A 272 -27.86 -11.06 33.93
CA ILE A 272 -27.64 -9.72 34.47
C ILE A 272 -26.77 -8.96 33.48
N VAL A 273 -27.33 -7.87 32.94
CA VAL A 273 -26.61 -6.97 32.03
C VAL A 273 -25.49 -6.26 32.79
N VAL A 274 -24.33 -6.16 32.14
CA VAL A 274 -23.18 -5.44 32.68
C VAL A 274 -23.39 -3.95 32.49
N ASP A 275 -23.57 -3.21 33.59
CA ASP A 275 -23.70 -1.76 33.55
C ASP A 275 -22.33 -1.10 33.73
N ARG A 276 -21.88 -0.34 32.73
CA ARG A 276 -20.64 0.46 32.74
C ARG A 276 -19.40 -0.30 33.24
N GLY A 277 -19.26 -1.57 32.82
CA GLY A 277 -18.13 -2.44 33.18
C GLY A 277 -18.14 -2.95 34.61
N ARG A 278 -19.24 -2.80 35.35
CA ARG A 278 -19.46 -3.43 36.66
C ARG A 278 -20.51 -4.51 36.52
N ILE A 279 -20.12 -5.72 36.89
CA ILE A 279 -21.04 -6.85 37.00
C ILE A 279 -21.56 -6.85 38.44
N ASN A 280 -22.85 -6.56 38.61
CA ASN A 280 -23.48 -6.63 39.93
C ASN A 280 -23.84 -8.09 40.22
N GLU A 281 -23.14 -8.70 41.17
CA GLU A 281 -23.43 -10.08 41.57
C GLU A 281 -24.65 -10.14 42.51
N PRO A 282 -25.63 -11.03 42.24
CA PRO A 282 -26.74 -11.24 43.15
C PRO A 282 -26.25 -12.00 44.39
N THR A 283 -26.37 -11.37 45.56
CA THR A 283 -25.90 -11.96 46.82
C THR A 283 -26.84 -13.05 47.36
N ILE A 284 -28.05 -13.15 46.83
CA ILE A 284 -29.09 -14.10 47.26
C ILE A 284 -29.58 -14.89 46.05
N CYS A 285 -29.82 -16.19 46.26
CA CYS A 285 -30.45 -17.04 45.25
C CYS A 285 -31.92 -16.66 45.01
N GLY A 286 -32.32 -16.50 43.75
CA GLY A 286 -33.72 -16.20 43.37
C GLY A 286 -34.71 -17.34 43.60
N LYS A 287 -34.25 -18.55 43.91
CA LYS A 287 -35.14 -19.69 44.21
C LYS A 287 -35.66 -19.59 45.66
N HIS A 288 -36.99 -19.52 45.81
CA HIS A 288 -37.69 -19.42 47.11
C HIS A 288 -37.31 -20.51 48.13
N GLU A 289 -36.92 -21.71 47.66
CA GLU A 289 -36.53 -22.83 48.53
C GLU A 289 -35.08 -22.77 49.04
N CYS A 290 -34.20 -22.02 48.36
CA CYS A 290 -32.76 -22.09 48.63
C CYS A 290 -32.25 -20.88 49.40
N LEU A 291 -32.64 -19.66 49.01
CA LEU A 291 -32.30 -18.36 49.65
C LEU A 291 -30.85 -18.23 50.19
N ALA A 292 -29.90 -19.01 49.66
CA ALA A 292 -28.56 -19.13 50.20
C ALA A 292 -27.75 -17.88 49.85
N LYS A 293 -27.21 -17.22 50.88
CA LYS A 293 -26.39 -16.02 50.75
C LYS A 293 -25.01 -16.36 50.19
N ASN A 294 -24.48 -15.50 49.32
CA ASN A 294 -23.13 -15.57 48.74
C ASN A 294 -22.80 -16.91 48.06
N SER A 295 -23.81 -17.57 47.49
CA SER A 295 -23.68 -18.90 46.88
C SER A 295 -23.61 -18.87 45.35
N MET A 296 -23.56 -17.67 44.76
CA MET A 296 -23.57 -17.46 43.31
C MET A 296 -22.15 -17.49 42.75
N THR A 297 -21.98 -18.22 41.66
CA THR A 297 -20.73 -18.29 40.91
C THR A 297 -20.99 -17.94 39.45
N LEU A 298 -20.14 -17.11 38.85
CA LEU A 298 -20.27 -16.74 37.45
C LEU A 298 -19.94 -17.95 36.56
N VAL A 299 -20.87 -18.32 35.68
CA VAL A 299 -20.62 -19.36 34.66
C VAL A 299 -20.30 -18.69 33.34
N HIS A 300 -19.01 -18.42 33.12
CA HIS A 300 -18.51 -17.77 31.90
C HIS A 300 -18.94 -18.48 30.61
N ASN A 301 -19.02 -19.82 30.59
CA ASN A 301 -19.39 -20.59 29.40
C ASN A 301 -20.88 -20.47 28.99
N ARG A 302 -21.74 -19.94 29.86
CA ARG A 302 -23.18 -19.72 29.56
C ARG A 302 -23.56 -18.25 29.42
N CYS A 303 -22.60 -17.34 29.56
CA CYS A 303 -22.80 -15.95 29.17
C CYS A 303 -23.03 -15.94 27.65
N ARG A 304 -24.30 -15.86 27.22
CA ARG A 304 -24.69 -16.03 25.82
C ARG A 304 -24.26 -14.85 24.95
N MET A 305 -24.06 -13.68 25.57
CA MET A 305 -23.73 -12.43 24.89
C MET A 305 -22.31 -11.98 25.24
N PHE A 306 -21.36 -12.43 24.42
CA PHE A 306 -20.04 -11.81 24.28
C PHE A 306 -20.09 -10.84 23.10
N ALA A 307 -19.57 -9.64 23.30
CA ALA A 307 -19.33 -8.66 22.25
C ALA A 307 -17.88 -8.78 21.80
N ASP A 308 -17.65 -8.73 20.49
CA ASP A 308 -16.30 -8.78 19.94
C ASP A 308 -15.66 -7.40 20.03
N LYS A 309 -14.42 -7.37 20.50
CA LYS A 309 -13.61 -6.16 20.63
C LYS A 309 -12.26 -6.39 19.98
N GLN A 310 -11.84 -5.46 19.14
CA GLN A 310 -10.52 -5.52 18.51
C GLN A 310 -9.78 -4.20 18.70
N ILE A 311 -8.49 -4.28 19.01
CA ILE A 311 -7.63 -3.11 19.16
C ILE A 311 -6.82 -2.95 17.88
N VAL A 312 -7.00 -1.83 17.21
CA VAL A 312 -6.30 -1.50 15.97
C VAL A 312 -5.41 -0.29 16.22
N ARG A 313 -4.17 -0.32 15.74
CA ARG A 313 -3.30 0.87 15.77
C ARG A 313 -3.22 1.51 14.41
N LEU A 314 -3.58 2.79 14.39
CA LEU A 314 -3.56 3.65 13.23
C LEU A 314 -2.32 4.55 13.28
N GLN A 315 -1.71 4.76 12.12
CA GLN A 315 -0.59 5.68 11.88
C GLN A 315 -1.02 6.84 11.00
N GLU A 316 -0.48 8.01 11.26
CA GLU A 316 -0.68 9.18 10.40
C GLU A 316 -0.25 8.88 8.95
N THR A 317 -1.02 9.37 7.98
CA THR A 317 -0.65 9.17 6.57
C THR A 317 0.61 9.96 6.22
N PRO A 318 1.50 9.44 5.35
CA PRO A 318 2.79 10.08 5.07
C PRO A 318 2.67 11.47 4.41
N ASN A 319 1.52 11.79 3.82
CA ASN A 319 1.28 13.08 3.18
C ASN A 319 1.08 14.23 4.18
N GLU A 320 0.64 13.92 5.40
CA GLU A 320 0.30 14.92 6.45
C GLU A 320 1.44 15.11 7.47
N ILE A 321 2.56 14.39 7.30
CA ILE A 321 3.69 14.46 8.21
C ILE A 321 4.54 15.70 7.88
N PRO A 322 4.73 16.65 8.82
CA PRO A 322 5.68 17.74 8.65
C PRO A 322 7.12 17.20 8.61
N GLU A 323 7.96 17.81 7.78
CA GLU A 323 9.33 17.38 7.53
C GLU A 323 10.13 17.26 8.84
N GLY A 324 10.70 16.07 9.09
CA GLY A 324 11.54 15.78 10.27
C GLY A 324 10.80 15.26 11.51
N GLY A 325 9.46 15.13 11.48
CA GLY A 325 8.70 14.54 12.59
C GLY A 325 8.53 13.01 12.48
N THR A 326 8.58 12.29 13.59
CA THR A 326 8.16 10.87 13.62
C THR A 326 6.65 10.75 13.50
N PRO A 327 6.12 9.72 12.81
CA PRO A 327 4.68 9.51 12.71
C PRO A 327 4.08 9.17 14.09
N HIS A 328 2.97 9.81 14.42
CA HIS A 328 2.21 9.49 15.62
C HIS A 328 1.31 8.28 15.38
N THR A 329 1.05 7.51 16.45
CA THR A 329 0.16 6.35 16.41
C THR A 329 -0.96 6.52 17.42
N VAL A 330 -2.18 6.15 17.02
CA VAL A 330 -3.39 6.21 17.87
C VAL A 330 -4.01 4.82 17.94
N SER A 331 -4.52 4.46 19.11
CA SER A 331 -5.26 3.22 19.32
C SER A 331 -6.75 3.43 19.06
N LEU A 332 -7.29 2.66 18.12
CA LEU A 332 -8.71 2.51 17.82
C LEU A 332 -9.22 1.24 18.49
N LEU A 333 -10.44 1.29 19.01
CA LEU A 333 -11.19 0.09 19.38
C LEU A 333 -12.32 -0.10 18.40
N MET A 334 -12.41 -1.29 17.83
CA MET A 334 -13.48 -1.72 16.96
C MET A 334 -14.38 -2.67 17.74
N HIS A 335 -15.69 -2.55 17.52
CA HIS A 335 -16.71 -3.31 18.21
C HIS A 335 -17.57 -4.11 17.22
N ASP A 336 -18.02 -5.29 17.66
CA ASP A 336 -18.96 -6.17 16.98
C ASP A 336 -18.59 -6.36 15.49
N LYS A 337 -19.44 -5.91 14.55
CA LYS A 337 -19.25 -6.11 13.10
C LYS A 337 -18.11 -5.31 12.46
N LEU A 338 -17.55 -4.32 13.15
CA LEU A 338 -16.39 -3.57 12.64
C LEU A 338 -15.07 -4.31 12.88
N VAL A 339 -15.11 -5.41 13.63
CA VAL A 339 -13.96 -6.28 13.85
C VAL A 339 -13.52 -6.91 12.53
N ASP A 340 -12.21 -6.95 12.31
CA ASP A 340 -11.53 -7.41 11.10
C ASP A 340 -11.87 -6.65 9.81
N ALA A 341 -12.61 -5.53 9.90
CA ALA A 341 -12.91 -4.70 8.75
C ALA A 341 -11.64 -4.05 8.15
N GLY A 342 -10.62 -3.79 8.98
CA GLY A 342 -9.36 -3.17 8.57
C GLY A 342 -8.20 -4.16 8.57
N LYS A 343 -7.54 -4.34 7.41
CA LYS A 343 -6.31 -5.15 7.32
C LYS A 343 -5.08 -4.26 7.54
N PRO A 344 -3.98 -4.81 8.10
CA PRO A 344 -2.70 -4.09 8.17
C PRO A 344 -2.25 -3.58 6.79
N GLY A 345 -1.87 -2.31 6.71
CA GLY A 345 -1.48 -1.61 5.50
C GLY A 345 -2.60 -0.84 4.79
N ASP A 346 -3.87 -1.06 5.16
CA ASP A 346 -5.00 -0.34 4.57
C ASP A 346 -5.01 1.12 5.02
N ARG A 347 -5.38 2.03 4.12
CA ARG A 347 -5.60 3.45 4.40
C ARG A 347 -7.08 3.65 4.73
N VAL A 348 -7.35 4.03 5.95
CA VAL A 348 -8.71 4.15 6.48
C VAL A 348 -8.95 5.54 7.05
N GLU A 349 -10.17 6.00 6.88
CA GLU A 349 -10.75 7.12 7.59
C GLU A 349 -11.67 6.52 8.67
N ALA A 350 -11.23 6.62 9.92
CA ALA A 350 -11.99 6.16 11.06
C ALA A 350 -12.78 7.33 11.65
N THR A 351 -14.09 7.21 11.71
CA THR A 351 -14.96 8.10 12.48
C THR A 351 -15.24 7.45 13.82
N GLY A 352 -15.06 8.22 14.90
CA GLY A 352 -15.20 7.67 16.24
C GLY A 352 -15.26 8.72 17.32
N ILE A 353 -15.45 8.26 18.55
CA ILE A 353 -15.52 9.11 19.73
C ILE A 353 -14.17 9.08 20.44
N TYR A 354 -13.61 10.25 20.70
CA TYR A 354 -12.33 10.34 21.41
C TYR A 354 -12.54 10.15 22.92
N ARG A 355 -11.99 9.08 23.49
CA ARG A 355 -12.15 8.71 24.91
C ARG A 355 -10.81 8.71 25.64
N ALA A 356 -10.87 9.08 26.92
CA ALA A 356 -9.73 9.02 27.83
C ALA A 356 -10.01 7.99 28.94
N MET A 357 -9.12 7.01 29.11
CA MET A 357 -9.21 6.02 30.16
C MET A 357 -8.04 6.13 31.13
N SER A 358 -8.36 6.07 32.41
CA SER A 358 -7.38 6.20 33.47
C SER A 358 -6.57 4.91 33.64
N VAL A 359 -5.25 5.03 33.77
CA VAL A 359 -4.36 3.87 33.93
C VAL A 359 -4.00 3.68 35.40
N ARG A 360 -4.13 2.47 35.93
CA ARG A 360 -3.71 2.13 37.30
C ARG A 360 -2.18 2.16 37.45
N ILE A 361 -1.66 2.58 38.61
CA ILE A 361 -0.21 2.68 38.86
C ILE A 361 0.44 1.29 38.90
N GLY A 362 -0.26 0.30 39.47
CA GLY A 362 0.12 -1.11 39.48
C GLY A 362 -1.12 -2.00 39.44
N GLN A 363 -0.96 -3.29 39.17
CA GLN A 363 -2.10 -4.21 39.04
C GLN A 363 -2.87 -4.40 40.36
N THR A 364 -2.18 -4.34 41.50
CA THR A 364 -2.74 -4.61 42.84
C THR A 364 -3.26 -3.38 43.57
N GLN A 365 -2.77 -2.18 43.22
CA GLN A 365 -3.14 -0.94 43.89
C GLN A 365 -4.30 -0.26 43.17
N ARG A 366 -5.26 0.28 43.95
CA ARG A 366 -6.42 1.03 43.42
C ARG A 366 -6.07 2.47 43.00
N THR A 367 -4.86 2.94 43.30
CA THR A 367 -4.41 4.29 42.93
C THR A 367 -4.23 4.40 41.42
N VAL A 368 -4.73 5.51 40.88
CA VAL A 368 -4.80 5.77 39.45
C VAL A 368 -3.78 6.84 39.07
N LYS A 369 -3.18 6.73 37.90
CA LYS A 369 -2.28 7.77 37.35
C LYS A 369 -3.12 8.98 36.92
N SER A 370 -2.56 10.16 37.11
CA SER A 370 -3.14 11.42 36.61
C SER A 370 -3.11 11.51 35.07
N ILE A 371 -2.23 10.74 34.42
CA ILE A 371 -2.12 10.68 32.96
C ILE A 371 -3.10 9.62 32.45
N PHE A 372 -4.09 10.08 31.70
CA PHE A 372 -5.07 9.22 31.03
C PHE A 372 -4.50 8.71 29.70
N LYS A 373 -4.71 7.42 29.41
CA LYS A 373 -4.44 6.85 28.08
C LYS A 373 -5.64 7.15 27.20
N THR A 374 -5.39 7.79 26.07
CA THR A 374 -6.44 8.15 25.11
C THR A 374 -6.58 7.09 24.04
N TYR A 375 -7.80 6.84 23.61
CA TYR A 375 -8.12 5.96 22.49
C TYR A 375 -9.35 6.47 21.77
N ILE A 376 -9.59 5.98 20.57
CA ILE A 376 -10.78 6.31 19.79
C ILE A 376 -11.67 5.08 19.73
N ASP A 377 -12.92 5.28 20.10
CA ASP A 377 -13.98 4.30 19.98
C ASP A 377 -14.57 4.40 18.56
N CYS A 378 -14.31 3.41 17.70
CA CYS A 378 -14.63 3.49 16.28
C CYS A 378 -16.12 3.22 16.05
N LEU A 379 -16.81 4.18 15.44
CA LEU A 379 -18.21 4.07 15.05
C LEU A 379 -18.37 3.59 13.61
N HIS A 380 -17.50 4.07 12.72
CA HIS A 380 -17.48 3.65 11.34
C HIS A 380 -16.06 3.73 10.77
N LEU A 381 -15.74 2.78 9.90
CA LEU A 381 -14.45 2.69 9.22
C LEU A 381 -14.68 2.79 7.71
N LYS A 382 -14.33 3.95 7.14
CA LYS A 382 -14.38 4.16 5.71
C LYS A 382 -13.01 3.84 5.13
N LYS A 383 -12.92 2.85 4.24
CA LYS A 383 -11.67 2.61 3.49
C LYS A 383 -11.48 3.76 2.50
N THR A 384 -10.48 4.59 2.75
CA THR A 384 -10.09 5.71 1.87
C THR A 384 -9.26 5.20 0.71
N ASP A 385 -9.86 4.35 -0.12
CA ASP A 385 -9.37 4.06 -1.47
C ASP A 385 -10.06 4.94 -2.52
N LYS A 386 -10.79 5.98 -2.09
CA LYS A 386 -11.54 6.88 -2.97
C LYS A 386 -10.67 7.78 -3.86
N SER A 387 -9.37 7.95 -3.58
CA SER A 387 -8.42 8.56 -4.54
C SER A 387 -7.66 7.52 -5.38
N ARG A 388 -7.97 6.24 -5.20
CA ARG A 388 -7.31 5.08 -5.83
C ARG A 388 -8.34 3.99 -6.11
N LEU A 389 -9.42 4.38 -6.82
CA LEU A 389 -10.58 3.58 -7.24
C LEU A 389 -10.42 2.08 -6.93
N HIS A 390 -11.02 1.60 -5.85
CA HIS A 390 -11.42 0.20 -5.73
C HIS A 390 -12.72 0.03 -6.55
N VAL A 391 -12.70 -0.98 -7.41
CA VAL A 391 -13.79 -1.57 -8.19
C VAL A 391 -13.48 -3.01 -7.87
N GLU A 392 -14.39 -3.65 -7.17
CA GLU A 392 -14.14 -4.93 -6.52
C GLU A 392 -13.87 -6.02 -7.55
N ASP A 393 -13.00 -6.96 -7.17
CA ASP A 393 -12.79 -8.22 -7.90
C ASP A 393 -14.15 -8.95 -7.98
N PRO A 394 -14.73 -9.24 -9.17
CA PRO A 394 -16.02 -9.95 -9.28
C PRO A 394 -15.93 -11.45 -8.98
N MET A 395 -14.84 -11.95 -8.39
CA MET A 395 -14.58 -13.40 -8.31
C MET A 395 -14.12 -13.88 -6.94
N GLU A 396 -14.46 -13.15 -5.87
CA GLU A 396 -14.51 -13.67 -4.51
C GLU A 396 -15.75 -13.11 -3.80
N THR A 397 -16.93 -13.59 -4.21
CA THR A 397 -18.18 -13.50 -3.42
C THR A 397 -18.94 -14.81 -3.59
N ASP A 398 -18.71 -15.75 -2.69
CA ASP A 398 -19.83 -16.42 -2.03
C ASP A 398 -19.90 -15.79 -0.63
N ASP A 399 -21.09 -15.36 -0.26
CA ASP A 399 -21.50 -14.72 1.00
C ASP A 399 -21.08 -13.27 1.31
N GLY A 400 -22.01 -12.34 0.99
CA GLY A 400 -22.42 -11.31 1.97
C GLY A 400 -21.78 -9.93 1.89
N ALA A 401 -22.00 -9.18 0.81
CA ALA A 401 -22.12 -7.71 0.83
C ALA A 401 -22.52 -7.18 -0.56
N SER A 402 -23.82 -7.08 -0.85
CA SER A 402 -24.29 -6.19 -1.92
C SER A 402 -24.01 -4.75 -1.49
N ARG A 403 -22.93 -4.18 -2.01
CA ARG A 403 -22.58 -2.78 -1.80
C ARG A 403 -23.54 -1.86 -2.54
N ASN A 404 -24.04 -0.86 -1.82
CA ASN A 404 -24.67 0.33 -2.36
C ASN A 404 -23.69 1.09 -3.27
N ASP A 405 -23.82 0.90 -4.59
CA ASP A 405 -23.01 1.59 -5.61
C ASP A 405 -23.86 2.48 -6.55
N ASN A 406 -25.07 2.89 -6.14
CA ASN A 406 -26.00 3.63 -7.00
C ASN A 406 -25.91 5.16 -6.91
N ASP A 407 -25.09 5.73 -6.03
CA ASP A 407 -25.02 7.19 -5.83
C ASP A 407 -23.70 7.81 -6.33
N SER A 408 -22.80 6.96 -6.80
CA SER A 408 -21.61 7.37 -7.53
C SER A 408 -21.58 6.90 -8.98
N SER A 409 -22.59 6.15 -9.42
CA SER A 409 -22.69 5.62 -10.78
C SER A 409 -22.77 6.70 -11.85
N VAL A 410 -23.51 7.80 -11.62
CA VAL A 410 -23.67 8.88 -12.63
C VAL A 410 -22.34 9.59 -12.92
N ASP A 411 -21.59 9.92 -11.88
CA ASP A 411 -20.28 10.59 -11.97
C ASP A 411 -19.17 9.64 -12.47
N TYR A 412 -19.33 8.33 -12.25
CA TYR A 412 -18.41 7.32 -12.77
C TYR A 412 -18.69 6.96 -14.23
N GLU A 413 -19.96 6.92 -14.66
CA GLU A 413 -20.34 6.68 -16.05
C GLU A 413 -19.79 7.80 -16.95
N ASP A 414 -20.01 9.06 -16.59
CA ASP A 414 -19.47 10.22 -17.32
C ASP A 414 -17.93 10.19 -17.40
N LYS A 415 -17.26 9.84 -16.29
CA LYS A 415 -15.79 9.69 -16.27
C LYS A 415 -15.33 8.51 -17.14
N VAL A 416 -16.03 7.39 -17.12
CA VAL A 416 -15.69 6.21 -17.92
C VAL A 416 -15.89 6.50 -19.41
N GLU A 417 -16.91 7.25 -19.79
CA GLU A 417 -17.10 7.71 -21.16
C GLU A 417 -15.92 8.58 -21.61
N LEU A 418 -15.52 9.56 -20.80
CA LEU A 418 -14.34 10.39 -21.08
C LEU A 418 -13.06 9.56 -21.23
N LEU A 419 -12.87 8.53 -20.39
CA LEU A 419 -11.70 7.64 -20.48
C LEU A 419 -11.71 6.81 -21.79
N LYS A 420 -12.89 6.34 -22.22
CA LYS A 420 -13.06 5.61 -23.50
C LYS A 420 -12.90 6.54 -24.70
N GLU A 421 -13.25 7.81 -24.59
CA GLU A 421 -12.98 8.80 -25.64
C GLU A 421 -11.48 9.05 -25.79
N LEU A 422 -10.77 9.18 -24.66
CA LEU A 422 -9.31 9.34 -24.66
C LEU A 422 -8.60 8.12 -25.28
N SER A 423 -9.08 6.91 -25.01
CA SER A 423 -8.45 5.68 -25.54
C SER A 423 -8.59 5.52 -27.05
N LYS A 424 -9.62 6.11 -27.67
CA LYS A 424 -9.82 6.08 -29.13
C LYS A 424 -8.81 6.93 -29.90
N GLN A 425 -8.10 7.84 -29.24
CA GLN A 425 -7.13 8.70 -29.90
C GLN A 425 -5.86 7.90 -30.28
N PRO A 426 -5.38 7.97 -31.54
CA PRO A 426 -4.22 7.18 -31.98
C PRO A 426 -2.90 7.64 -31.33
N ASP A 427 -2.85 8.86 -30.78
CA ASP A 427 -1.67 9.42 -30.11
C ASP A 427 -1.67 9.21 -28.58
N ILE A 428 -2.58 8.38 -28.06
CA ILE A 428 -2.72 8.15 -26.60
C ILE A 428 -1.40 7.68 -25.97
N TYR A 429 -0.65 6.82 -26.68
CA TYR A 429 0.61 6.28 -26.19
C TYR A 429 1.67 7.38 -25.97
N THR A 430 1.86 8.26 -26.94
CA THR A 430 2.81 9.39 -26.83
C THR A 430 2.33 10.42 -25.81
N ARG A 431 1.01 10.70 -25.79
CA ARG A 431 0.43 11.69 -24.89
C ARG A 431 0.54 11.28 -23.42
N LEU A 432 0.21 10.04 -23.10
CA LEU A 432 0.41 9.49 -21.74
C LEU A 432 1.90 9.48 -21.35
N THR A 433 2.78 9.14 -22.29
CA THR A 433 4.23 9.15 -22.06
C THR A 433 4.74 10.56 -21.71
N ARG A 434 4.31 11.59 -22.44
CA ARG A 434 4.66 12.99 -22.15
C ARG A 434 4.08 13.47 -20.81
N SER A 435 2.89 12.99 -20.47
CA SER A 435 2.18 13.36 -19.24
C SER A 435 2.75 12.73 -17.96
N LEU A 436 3.43 11.58 -18.03
CA LEU A 436 3.92 10.85 -16.86
C LEU A 436 4.98 11.64 -16.07
N ALA A 437 5.85 12.35 -16.78
CA ALA A 437 6.85 13.23 -16.19
C ALA A 437 7.09 14.42 -17.14
N PRO A 438 6.33 15.52 -17.01
CA PRO A 438 6.53 16.69 -17.85
C PRO A 438 7.87 17.37 -17.57
N ASN A 439 8.41 17.24 -16.35
CA ASN A 439 9.65 17.92 -15.95
C ASN A 439 10.92 17.34 -16.58
N ILE A 440 10.85 16.13 -17.16
CA ILE A 440 12.01 15.39 -17.61
C ILE A 440 11.99 15.35 -19.13
N TRP A 441 13.07 15.80 -19.77
CA TRP A 441 13.19 15.84 -21.24
C TRP A 441 13.95 14.61 -21.77
N GLU A 442 13.84 14.33 -23.08
CA GLU A 442 14.58 13.31 -23.86
C GLU A 442 14.35 11.82 -23.52
N LEU A 443 13.93 11.47 -22.31
CA LEU A 443 13.81 10.08 -21.85
C LEU A 443 12.48 9.41 -22.23
N ASP A 444 12.00 9.61 -23.47
CA ASP A 444 10.69 9.11 -23.89
C ASP A 444 10.61 7.58 -23.93
N ASP A 445 11.68 6.89 -24.37
CA ASP A 445 11.69 5.42 -24.37
C ASP A 445 11.69 4.81 -22.95
N VAL A 446 12.34 5.48 -22.00
CA VAL A 446 12.31 5.06 -20.59
C VAL A 446 10.91 5.29 -20.02
N LYS A 447 10.30 6.45 -20.28
CA LYS A 447 8.92 6.76 -19.85
C LYS A 447 7.91 5.76 -20.45
N LYS A 448 8.08 5.36 -21.70
CA LYS A 448 7.27 4.32 -22.36
C LYS A 448 7.35 2.98 -21.62
N GLY A 449 8.56 2.55 -21.25
CA GLY A 449 8.75 1.35 -20.43
C GLY A 449 8.08 1.45 -19.06
N LEU A 450 8.26 2.59 -18.38
CA LEU A 450 7.64 2.86 -17.08
C LEU A 450 6.11 2.93 -17.16
N LEU A 451 5.57 3.42 -18.29
CA LEU A 451 4.14 3.38 -18.58
C LEU A 451 3.67 1.92 -18.67
N CYS A 452 4.35 1.07 -19.45
CA CYS A 452 4.02 -0.35 -19.52
C CYS A 452 4.06 -1.03 -18.14
N GLN A 453 4.99 -0.64 -17.27
CA GLN A 453 5.06 -1.14 -15.89
C GLN A 453 3.85 -0.73 -15.04
N LEU A 454 3.32 0.48 -15.22
CA LEU A 454 2.11 0.93 -14.50
C LEU A 454 0.87 0.17 -14.92
N PHE A 455 0.72 -0.18 -16.21
CA PHE A 455 -0.42 -0.97 -16.66
C PHE A 455 -0.26 -2.47 -16.34
N GLY A 456 0.97 -2.98 -16.38
CA GLY A 456 1.31 -4.39 -16.16
C GLY A 456 0.74 -5.32 -17.25
N GLY A 457 1.18 -6.58 -17.25
CA GLY A 457 0.61 -7.65 -18.08
C GLY A 457 -0.57 -8.34 -17.40
N ASN A 458 -1.05 -9.44 -17.98
CA ASN A 458 -2.12 -10.23 -17.41
C ASN A 458 -1.56 -11.32 -16.48
N ALA A 459 -2.15 -11.48 -15.30
CA ALA A 459 -1.78 -12.56 -14.37
C ALA A 459 -2.59 -13.82 -14.72
N LEU A 460 -1.95 -14.77 -15.40
CA LEU A 460 -2.58 -16.02 -15.80
C LEU A 460 -2.55 -17.02 -14.63
N LYS A 461 -3.72 -17.34 -14.08
CA LYS A 461 -3.90 -18.47 -13.19
C LYS A 461 -4.37 -19.67 -14.01
N LEU A 462 -3.58 -20.73 -14.06
CA LEU A 462 -4.04 -21.97 -14.68
C LEU A 462 -4.96 -22.75 -13.72
N PRO A 463 -5.91 -23.52 -14.24
CA PRO A 463 -6.71 -24.44 -13.45
C PRO A 463 -5.87 -25.53 -12.77
N SER A 464 -4.60 -25.73 -13.18
CA SER A 464 -3.63 -26.62 -12.53
C SER A 464 -2.98 -26.03 -11.26
N GLY A 465 -3.33 -24.79 -10.87
CA GLY A 465 -2.79 -24.11 -9.70
C GLY A 465 -1.46 -23.38 -9.92
N ALA A 466 -0.86 -23.50 -11.12
CA ALA A 466 0.30 -22.70 -11.50
C ALA A 466 -0.13 -21.25 -11.80
N SER A 467 0.52 -20.27 -11.15
CA SER A 467 0.31 -18.85 -11.41
C SER A 467 1.50 -18.30 -12.18
N PHE A 468 1.25 -17.79 -13.38
CA PHE A 468 2.25 -17.01 -14.11
C PHE A 468 2.15 -15.55 -13.72
N ARG A 469 3.32 -14.95 -13.47
CA ARG A 469 3.45 -13.52 -13.16
C ARG A 469 3.15 -12.68 -14.40
N GLY A 470 2.30 -11.66 -14.25
CA GLY A 470 2.02 -10.63 -15.26
C GLY A 470 2.78 -9.31 -15.04
N ASP A 471 3.37 -9.12 -13.87
CA ASP A 471 4.07 -7.88 -13.49
C ASP A 471 5.39 -7.68 -14.23
N ILE A 472 5.76 -6.44 -14.55
CA ILE A 472 6.98 -6.09 -15.28
C ILE A 472 8.02 -5.48 -14.32
N ASN A 473 9.23 -6.01 -14.34
CA ASN A 473 10.34 -5.49 -13.56
C ASN A 473 11.29 -4.67 -14.43
N ILE A 474 11.63 -3.47 -13.98
CA ILE A 474 12.49 -2.53 -14.71
C ILE A 474 13.69 -2.14 -13.85
N LEU A 475 14.86 -2.15 -14.47
CA LEU A 475 16.12 -1.65 -13.90
C LEU A 475 16.61 -0.44 -14.68
N LEU A 476 16.80 0.69 -14.00
CA LEU A 476 17.41 1.90 -14.54
C LEU A 476 18.87 1.97 -14.09
N VAL A 477 19.79 1.93 -15.04
CA VAL A 477 21.25 1.98 -14.81
C VAL A 477 21.80 3.28 -15.35
N GLY A 478 22.75 3.88 -14.65
CA GLY A 478 23.71 4.81 -15.27
C GLY A 478 24.22 5.88 -14.34
N ASP A 479 24.77 6.95 -14.90
CA ASP A 479 25.54 7.94 -14.16
C ASP A 479 24.68 8.77 -13.16
N PRO A 480 25.26 9.23 -12.03
CA PRO A 480 24.60 10.12 -11.09
C PRO A 480 24.38 11.49 -11.74
N GLY A 481 23.33 12.20 -11.32
CA GLY A 481 22.93 13.48 -11.92
C GLY A 481 21.94 13.35 -13.07
N THR A 482 21.76 12.14 -13.60
CA THR A 482 20.59 11.82 -14.43
C THR A 482 19.34 11.74 -13.54
N SER A 483 18.18 12.22 -14.02
CA SER A 483 16.92 12.35 -13.25
C SER A 483 16.26 11.03 -12.79
N LYS A 484 17.02 9.95 -12.56
CA LYS A 484 16.56 8.61 -12.17
C LYS A 484 15.78 8.59 -10.86
N SER A 485 16.36 9.14 -9.78
CA SER A 485 15.69 9.18 -8.48
C SER A 485 14.41 10.03 -8.54
N GLN A 486 14.38 11.06 -9.39
CA GLN A 486 13.18 11.87 -9.61
C GLN A 486 12.08 11.09 -10.35
N LEU A 487 12.45 10.25 -11.34
CA LEU A 487 11.50 9.32 -11.99
C LEU A 487 10.90 8.34 -10.98
N LEU A 488 11.72 7.74 -10.11
CA LEU A 488 11.23 6.85 -9.04
C LEU A 488 10.21 7.56 -8.12
N GLN A 489 10.52 8.78 -7.69
CA GLN A 489 9.63 9.55 -6.83
C GLN A 489 8.30 9.90 -7.51
N TYR A 490 8.34 10.20 -8.81
CA TYR A 490 7.12 10.44 -9.60
C TYR A 490 6.25 9.18 -9.68
N ILE A 491 6.85 8.03 -9.98
CA ILE A 491 6.13 6.76 -10.06
C ILE A 491 5.59 6.32 -8.72
N HIS A 492 6.33 6.54 -7.63
CA HIS A 492 5.85 6.31 -6.27
C HIS A 492 4.58 7.11 -5.97
N LYS A 493 4.52 8.39 -6.38
CA LYS A 493 3.33 9.24 -6.21
C LYS A 493 2.16 8.76 -7.07
N LEU A 494 2.45 8.31 -8.29
CA LEU A 494 1.44 7.86 -9.25
C LEU A 494 0.85 6.47 -8.90
N SER A 495 1.69 5.53 -8.45
CA SER A 495 1.32 4.13 -8.24
C SER A 495 0.47 3.92 -6.97
N ARG A 496 -0.66 3.22 -7.13
CA ARG A 496 -1.69 2.95 -6.11
C ARG A 496 -1.19 2.38 -4.79
N ARG A 497 -0.14 1.57 -4.87
CA ARG A 497 0.57 0.99 -3.72
C ARG A 497 2.07 1.13 -3.93
N GLY A 498 2.48 2.34 -4.28
CA GLY A 498 3.87 2.73 -4.39
C GLY A 498 4.53 2.81 -3.02
N ILE A 499 5.64 2.10 -2.82
CA ILE A 499 6.52 2.29 -1.66
C ILE A 499 7.91 2.65 -2.16
N TYR A 500 8.48 3.71 -1.61
CA TYR A 500 9.84 4.14 -1.90
C TYR A 500 10.80 3.63 -0.81
N THR A 501 11.86 2.97 -1.23
CA THR A 501 12.90 2.43 -0.37
C THR A 501 14.29 2.76 -0.92
N SER A 502 15.26 2.96 -0.04
CA SER A 502 16.66 3.14 -0.39
C SER A 502 17.43 1.87 -0.06
N GLY A 503 18.24 1.37 -0.97
CA GLY A 503 19.00 0.13 -0.83
C GLY A 503 19.95 0.12 0.37
N ARG A 504 20.41 1.29 0.83
CA ARG A 504 21.22 1.41 2.06
C ARG A 504 20.38 1.43 3.33
N GLY A 505 19.20 2.05 3.29
CA GLY A 505 18.27 2.15 4.42
C GLY A 505 17.44 0.89 4.64
N SER A 506 17.33 0.03 3.63
CA SER A 506 16.49 -1.15 3.63
C SER A 506 17.29 -2.41 3.95
N SER A 507 17.10 -2.93 5.16
CA SER A 507 17.55 -4.27 5.53
C SER A 507 16.61 -5.34 4.96
N ALA A 508 17.08 -6.60 4.89
CA ALA A 508 16.24 -7.72 4.47
C ALA A 508 14.95 -7.83 5.31
N VAL A 509 15.03 -7.49 6.59
CA VAL A 509 13.92 -7.47 7.55
C VAL A 509 12.92 -6.36 7.22
N GLY A 510 13.42 -5.17 6.84
CA GLY A 510 12.58 -4.05 6.43
C GLY A 510 11.89 -4.24 5.06
N LEU A 511 12.45 -5.07 4.18
CA LEU A 511 11.84 -5.39 2.88
C LEU A 511 10.79 -6.51 2.97
N THR A 512 11.00 -7.50 3.83
CA THR A 512 10.19 -8.73 3.85
C THR A 512 9.07 -8.67 4.88
N ALA A 513 9.27 -9.27 6.05
CA ALA A 513 8.44 -9.10 7.22
C ALA A 513 9.28 -9.42 8.45
N TYR A 514 8.88 -8.87 9.58
CA TYR A 514 9.58 -9.07 10.84
C TYR A 514 8.62 -9.48 11.94
N VAL A 515 9.13 -10.25 12.89
CA VAL A 515 8.32 -10.71 14.01
C VAL A 515 8.55 -9.78 15.19
N ALA A 516 7.50 -9.10 15.63
CA ALA A 516 7.48 -8.23 16.80
C ALA A 516 6.66 -8.88 17.92
N LYS A 517 6.95 -8.56 19.18
CA LYS A 517 6.09 -8.96 20.32
C LYS A 517 5.22 -7.78 20.70
N ASP A 518 3.90 -7.96 20.74
CA ASP A 518 3.00 -6.89 21.19
C ASP A 518 3.15 -6.70 22.70
N PRO A 519 3.45 -5.49 23.20
CA PRO A 519 3.50 -5.24 24.63
C PRO A 519 2.15 -5.37 25.34
N GLU A 520 1.02 -5.29 24.64
CA GLU A 520 -0.31 -5.37 25.25
C GLU A 520 -0.82 -6.80 25.39
N THR A 521 -0.70 -7.63 24.34
CA THR A 521 -1.14 -9.04 24.37
C THR A 521 -0.02 -10.01 24.75
N GLY A 522 1.25 -9.62 24.57
CA GLY A 522 2.41 -10.50 24.72
C GLY A 522 2.60 -11.49 23.57
N GLU A 523 1.73 -11.46 22.55
CA GLU A 523 1.78 -12.36 21.39
C GLU A 523 2.84 -11.90 20.39
N THR A 524 3.48 -12.86 19.72
CA THR A 524 4.36 -12.58 18.58
C THR A 524 3.52 -12.33 17.34
N VAL A 525 3.52 -11.09 16.85
CA VAL A 525 2.83 -10.66 15.64
C VAL A 525 3.82 -10.50 14.49
N LEU A 526 3.36 -10.79 13.27
CA LEU A 526 4.13 -10.60 12.06
C LEU A 526 3.81 -9.21 11.49
N GLU A 527 4.82 -8.37 11.38
CA GLU A 527 4.71 -7.06 10.75
C GLU A 527 5.25 -7.11 9.32
N SER A 528 4.42 -6.66 8.38
CA SER A 528 4.72 -6.62 6.95
C SER A 528 5.81 -5.59 6.65
N GLY A 529 6.81 -5.99 5.87
CA GLY A 529 7.83 -5.11 5.32
C GLY A 529 7.39 -4.46 4.00
N ALA A 530 8.28 -3.66 3.42
CA ALA A 530 7.98 -2.82 2.26
C ALA A 530 7.47 -3.60 1.02
N LEU A 531 7.98 -4.80 0.74
CA LEU A 531 7.54 -5.59 -0.41
C LEU A 531 6.14 -6.18 -0.20
N VAL A 532 5.82 -6.61 1.01
CA VAL A 532 4.49 -7.17 1.32
C VAL A 532 3.44 -6.06 1.33
N LEU A 533 3.78 -4.89 1.85
CA LEU A 533 2.90 -3.72 1.84
C LEU A 533 2.62 -3.18 0.43
N SER A 534 3.49 -3.48 -0.55
CA SER A 534 3.32 -3.06 -1.94
C SER A 534 2.60 -4.11 -2.83
N ASP A 535 1.92 -5.11 -2.26
CA ASP A 535 1.16 -6.14 -3.03
C ASP A 535 0.19 -5.50 -4.05
N ARG A 536 0.26 -5.95 -5.31
CA ARG A 536 -0.38 -5.40 -6.51
C ARG A 536 0.03 -3.95 -6.87
N GLY A 537 1.18 -3.50 -6.37
CA GLY A 537 1.75 -2.17 -6.58
C GLY A 537 3.16 -2.19 -7.15
N ILE A 538 3.84 -1.05 -7.01
CA ILE A 538 5.23 -0.88 -7.46
C ILE A 538 6.11 -0.61 -6.24
N CYS A 539 7.14 -1.43 -6.05
CA CYS A 539 8.20 -1.17 -5.09
C CYS A 539 9.34 -0.43 -5.79
N CYS A 540 9.55 0.84 -5.42
CA CYS A 540 10.63 1.66 -5.93
C CYS A 540 11.86 1.50 -5.02
N ILE A 541 12.96 1.01 -5.58
CA ILE A 541 14.23 0.80 -4.86
C ILE A 541 15.30 1.69 -5.49
N ASP A 542 15.81 2.64 -4.73
CA ASP A 542 16.98 3.44 -5.12
C ASP A 542 18.28 2.81 -4.60
N GLU A 543 19.42 3.13 -5.21
CA GLU A 543 20.74 2.60 -4.83
C GLU A 543 20.79 1.07 -4.67
N PHE A 544 20.27 0.35 -5.66
CA PHE A 544 20.18 -1.12 -5.64
C PHE A 544 21.56 -1.82 -5.50
N ASP A 545 22.63 -1.17 -5.96
CA ASP A 545 24.01 -1.63 -5.83
C ASP A 545 24.54 -1.59 -4.38
N LYS A 546 23.93 -0.79 -3.50
CA LYS A 546 24.32 -0.67 -2.08
C LYS A 546 23.60 -1.63 -1.15
N MET A 547 22.67 -2.43 -1.68
CA MET A 547 21.95 -3.42 -0.89
C MET A 547 22.86 -4.54 -0.36
N SER A 548 22.56 -4.98 0.86
CA SER A 548 23.19 -6.18 1.45
C SER A 548 22.85 -7.45 0.67
N GLU A 549 23.75 -8.43 0.69
CA GLU A 549 23.57 -9.71 -0.02
C GLU A 549 22.35 -10.51 0.48
N ASN A 550 22.08 -10.47 1.80
CA ASN A 550 20.87 -11.08 2.39
C ASN A 550 19.57 -10.45 1.89
N ALA A 551 19.58 -9.15 1.56
CA ALA A 551 18.40 -8.50 0.99
C ALA A 551 18.21 -8.91 -0.48
N ARG A 552 19.31 -9.08 -1.22
CA ARG A 552 19.30 -9.56 -2.61
C ARG A 552 18.82 -11.00 -2.74
N SER A 553 19.15 -11.87 -1.77
CA SER A 553 18.66 -13.25 -1.77
C SER A 553 17.15 -13.32 -1.63
N MET A 554 16.53 -12.48 -0.79
CA MET A 554 15.06 -12.41 -0.68
C MET A 554 14.40 -11.90 -1.96
N LEU A 555 15.04 -10.97 -2.69
CA LEU A 555 14.53 -10.51 -3.97
C LEU A 555 14.53 -11.61 -5.04
N HIS A 556 15.42 -12.60 -4.96
CA HIS A 556 15.38 -13.75 -5.86
C HIS A 556 14.07 -14.54 -5.74
N GLU A 557 13.56 -14.68 -4.52
CA GLU A 557 12.31 -15.37 -4.23
C GLU A 557 11.12 -14.52 -4.69
N VAL A 558 11.09 -13.24 -4.29
CA VAL A 558 9.99 -12.31 -4.60
C VAL A 558 9.82 -12.09 -6.09
N MET A 559 10.92 -11.85 -6.84
CA MET A 559 10.83 -11.57 -8.27
C MET A 559 10.46 -12.81 -9.10
N GLU A 560 10.75 -14.01 -8.60
CA GLU A 560 10.46 -15.27 -9.31
C GLU A 560 9.08 -15.83 -8.95
N GLN A 561 8.79 -15.96 -7.65
CA GLN A 561 7.62 -16.66 -7.12
C GLN A 561 6.53 -15.70 -6.66
N GLN A 562 6.83 -14.40 -6.52
CA GLN A 562 5.90 -13.40 -5.96
C GLN A 562 5.40 -13.74 -4.55
N THR A 563 6.19 -14.50 -3.81
CA THR A 563 5.92 -14.92 -2.43
C THR A 563 7.16 -14.73 -1.58
N VAL A 564 6.97 -14.54 -0.27
CA VAL A 564 8.01 -14.46 0.74
C VAL A 564 7.74 -15.53 1.78
N SER A 565 8.60 -16.54 1.86
CA SER A 565 8.53 -17.56 2.89
C SER A 565 9.28 -17.11 4.15
N ILE A 566 8.60 -17.18 5.29
CA ILE A 566 9.14 -16.80 6.60
C ILE A 566 8.93 -17.95 7.56
N ALA A 567 10.04 -18.47 8.09
CA ALA A 567 10.07 -19.44 9.17
C ALA A 567 10.87 -18.84 10.34
N LYS A 568 10.21 -18.06 11.22
CA LYS A 568 10.84 -17.39 12.37
C LYS A 568 9.94 -17.42 13.59
N ALA A 569 10.55 -17.57 14.77
CA ALA A 569 9.86 -17.52 16.06
C ALA A 569 8.63 -18.45 16.18
N GLY A 570 8.68 -19.63 15.53
CA GLY A 570 7.58 -20.60 15.54
C GLY A 570 6.47 -20.32 14.54
N ILE A 571 6.54 -19.20 13.79
CA ILE A 571 5.60 -18.88 12.71
C ILE A 571 6.23 -19.35 11.40
N ILE A 572 5.53 -20.28 10.73
CA ILE A 572 5.84 -20.72 9.37
C ILE A 572 4.72 -20.19 8.49
N ALA A 573 5.00 -19.16 7.71
CA ALA A 573 4.02 -18.52 6.84
C ALA A 573 4.66 -18.12 5.51
N SER A 574 3.91 -18.26 4.42
CA SER A 574 4.23 -17.69 3.12
C SER A 574 3.36 -16.46 2.89
N LEU A 575 3.96 -15.29 2.84
CA LEU A 575 3.27 -14.04 2.52
C LEU A 575 3.29 -13.80 1.01
N ASN A 576 2.19 -13.31 0.46
CA ASN A 576 2.14 -12.93 -0.95
C ASN A 576 2.74 -11.54 -1.14
N ALA A 577 3.58 -11.39 -2.16
CA ALA A 577 4.25 -10.13 -2.52
C ALA A 577 4.25 -9.97 -4.05
N ARG A 578 3.06 -9.89 -4.65
CA ARG A 578 2.85 -9.69 -6.10
C ARG A 578 3.12 -8.24 -6.44
N THR A 579 4.40 -7.89 -6.50
CA THR A 579 4.86 -6.52 -6.66
C THR A 579 5.73 -6.41 -7.90
N SER A 580 5.56 -5.30 -8.61
CA SER A 580 6.50 -4.90 -9.65
C SER A 580 7.69 -4.18 -9.00
N VAL A 581 8.91 -4.62 -9.31
CA VAL A 581 10.12 -3.96 -8.81
C VAL A 581 10.60 -2.95 -9.84
N LEU A 582 10.75 -1.70 -9.40
CA LEU A 582 11.42 -0.65 -10.15
C LEU A 582 12.69 -0.27 -9.39
N ALA A 583 13.85 -0.62 -9.96
CA ALA A 583 15.13 -0.42 -9.31
C ALA A 583 15.98 0.62 -10.05
N CYS A 584 16.68 1.47 -9.32
CA CYS A 584 17.75 2.32 -9.84
C CYS A 584 19.10 1.84 -9.33
N THR A 585 20.08 1.80 -10.22
CA THR A 585 21.45 1.42 -9.90
C THR A 585 22.44 2.35 -10.57
N ASN A 586 23.54 2.59 -9.86
CA ASN A 586 24.68 3.35 -10.38
C ASN A 586 25.78 2.38 -10.84
N PRO A 587 26.50 2.68 -11.93
CA PRO A 587 27.63 1.87 -12.35
C PRO A 587 28.77 1.95 -11.32
N ILE A 588 29.64 0.93 -11.33
CA ILE A 588 30.83 0.90 -10.46
C ILE A 588 31.70 2.12 -10.75
N GLY A 589 32.06 2.86 -9.69
CA GLY A 589 32.88 4.07 -9.81
C GLY A 589 32.11 5.32 -10.24
N SER A 590 30.78 5.30 -10.17
CA SER A 590 29.88 6.42 -10.48
C SER A 590 29.85 6.89 -11.93
N ARG A 591 30.77 6.46 -12.79
CA ARG A 591 30.72 6.73 -14.22
C ARG A 591 30.81 5.45 -15.01
N TYR A 592 29.98 5.35 -16.05
CA TYR A 592 29.98 4.22 -16.95
C TYR A 592 31.28 4.17 -17.77
N ASN A 593 32.05 3.09 -17.64
CA ASN A 593 33.26 2.88 -18.42
C ASN A 593 32.94 2.07 -19.69
N PRO A 594 33.01 2.66 -20.90
CA PRO A 594 32.64 1.98 -22.15
C PRO A 594 33.61 0.86 -22.55
N ARG A 595 34.79 0.81 -21.93
CA ARG A 595 35.81 -0.22 -22.15
C ARG A 595 35.51 -1.54 -21.43
N LEU A 596 34.68 -1.49 -20.39
CA LEU A 596 34.26 -2.66 -19.61
C LEU A 596 32.91 -3.17 -20.11
N SER A 597 32.63 -4.45 -19.85
CA SER A 597 31.34 -5.03 -20.21
C SER A 597 30.22 -4.47 -19.34
N VAL A 598 28.99 -4.47 -19.86
CA VAL A 598 27.79 -4.01 -19.12
C VAL A 598 27.63 -4.79 -17.81
N ILE A 599 27.87 -6.10 -17.83
CA ILE A 599 27.71 -6.99 -16.68
C ILE A 599 28.74 -6.65 -15.59
N ASP A 600 29.99 -6.43 -15.99
CA ASP A 600 31.06 -6.07 -15.05
C ASP A 600 30.87 -4.65 -14.50
N ASN A 601 30.28 -3.73 -15.28
CA ASN A 601 30.00 -2.36 -14.85
C ASN A 601 28.88 -2.24 -13.80
N ILE A 602 27.95 -3.19 -13.73
CA ILE A 602 26.75 -3.10 -12.88
C ILE A 602 26.91 -3.83 -11.53
N HIS A 603 27.96 -4.65 -11.33
CA HIS A 603 28.20 -5.45 -10.11
C HIS A 603 26.96 -6.25 -9.64
N LEU A 604 26.18 -6.81 -10.58
CA LEU A 604 25.05 -7.67 -10.24
C LEU A 604 25.27 -9.07 -10.81
N PRO A 605 24.92 -10.13 -10.04
CA PRO A 605 24.98 -11.48 -10.55
C PRO A 605 23.99 -11.64 -11.74
N PRO A 606 24.37 -12.39 -12.79
CA PRO A 606 23.54 -12.56 -13.98
C PRO A 606 22.18 -13.23 -13.69
N THR A 607 22.09 -13.97 -12.58
CA THR A 607 20.84 -14.56 -12.11
C THR A 607 19.80 -13.53 -11.64
N LEU A 608 20.22 -12.34 -11.20
CA LEU A 608 19.31 -11.21 -10.94
C LEU A 608 19.00 -10.44 -12.22
N LEU A 609 20.00 -10.16 -13.05
CA LEU A 609 19.82 -9.39 -14.28
C LEU A 609 18.80 -10.04 -15.22
N SER A 610 18.82 -11.38 -15.33
CA SER A 610 17.84 -12.13 -16.11
C SER A 610 16.39 -12.12 -15.58
N ARG A 611 16.13 -11.55 -14.38
CA ARG A 611 14.79 -11.39 -13.80
C ARG A 611 14.20 -10.00 -13.99
N PHE A 612 15.01 -9.06 -14.48
CA PHE A 612 14.52 -7.79 -14.98
C PHE A 612 14.14 -7.96 -16.44
N ASP A 613 12.93 -7.52 -16.77
CA ASP A 613 12.38 -7.66 -18.11
C ASP A 613 12.97 -6.57 -19.03
N LEU A 614 13.16 -5.36 -18.48
CA LEU A 614 13.78 -4.22 -19.17
C LEU A 614 14.92 -3.62 -18.34
N ILE A 615 16.07 -3.40 -18.99
CA ILE A 615 17.25 -2.76 -18.40
C ILE A 615 17.58 -1.53 -19.24
N TYR A 616 17.34 -0.33 -18.70
CA TYR A 616 17.65 0.92 -19.40
C TYR A 616 19.01 1.46 -18.98
N LEU A 617 19.87 1.76 -19.96
CA LEU A 617 21.20 2.35 -19.77
C LEU A 617 21.15 3.85 -20.06
N ILE A 618 20.91 4.65 -19.03
CA ILE A 618 20.87 6.11 -19.15
C ILE A 618 22.30 6.64 -18.97
N LEU A 619 22.97 6.85 -20.10
CA LEU A 619 24.31 7.44 -20.17
C LEU A 619 24.18 8.96 -20.30
N ASP A 620 24.94 9.69 -19.48
CA ASP A 620 25.03 11.14 -19.60
C ASP A 620 26.00 11.50 -20.74
N LYS A 621 25.50 12.17 -21.78
CA LYS A 621 26.31 12.65 -22.90
C LYS A 621 26.27 14.18 -22.90
N ALA A 622 27.40 14.79 -22.57
CA ALA A 622 27.55 16.24 -22.65
C ALA A 622 27.45 16.70 -24.11
N ASN A 623 26.33 17.32 -24.47
CA ASN A 623 26.11 17.89 -25.79
C ASN A 623 25.42 19.25 -25.65
N ASP A 624 26.11 20.29 -26.12
CA ASP A 624 25.68 21.69 -25.95
C ASP A 624 24.29 21.95 -26.55
N GLN A 625 23.91 21.22 -27.61
CA GLN A 625 22.60 21.36 -28.22
C GLN A 625 21.48 20.79 -27.33
N THR A 626 21.62 19.56 -26.82
CA THR A 626 20.60 18.93 -25.97
C THR A 626 20.49 19.65 -24.63
N ASP A 627 21.62 20.05 -24.05
CA ASP A 627 21.67 20.79 -22.80
C ASP A 627 20.95 22.14 -22.92
N ARG A 628 21.11 22.83 -24.06
CA ARG A 628 20.40 24.08 -24.35
C ARG A 628 18.89 23.87 -24.49
N HIS A 629 18.44 22.76 -25.07
CA HIS A 629 17.02 22.45 -25.16
C HIS A 629 16.44 22.05 -23.80
N LEU A 630 17.14 21.23 -23.04
CA LEU A 630 16.80 20.88 -21.66
C LEU A 630 16.66 22.14 -20.80
N ALA A 631 17.64 23.04 -20.86
CA ALA A 631 17.60 24.29 -20.10
C ALA A 631 16.40 25.16 -20.48
N LYS A 632 16.12 25.33 -21.78
CA LYS A 632 14.93 26.06 -22.25
C LYS A 632 13.64 25.42 -21.75
N HIS A 633 13.56 24.10 -21.78
CA HIS A 633 12.38 23.35 -21.38
C HIS A 633 12.13 23.44 -19.86
N VAL A 634 13.16 23.26 -19.03
CA VAL A 634 13.06 23.41 -17.57
C VAL A 634 12.63 24.83 -17.21
N VAL A 635 13.20 25.85 -17.87
CA VAL A 635 12.80 27.23 -17.66
C VAL A 635 11.36 27.47 -18.11
N ALA A 636 10.94 26.94 -19.26
CA ALA A 636 9.58 27.08 -19.77
C ALA A 636 8.54 26.50 -18.80
N LEU A 637 8.80 25.33 -18.21
CA LEU A 637 7.92 24.72 -17.19
C LEU A 637 7.73 25.57 -15.94
N HIS A 638 8.68 26.45 -15.62
CA HIS A 638 8.53 27.39 -14.50
C HIS A 638 7.65 28.59 -14.85
N PHE A 639 7.46 28.88 -16.14
CA PHE A 639 6.66 30.03 -16.62
C PHE A 639 5.27 29.63 -17.15
N GLU A 640 5.13 28.47 -17.80
CA GLU A 640 3.89 27.98 -18.40
C GLU A 640 3.47 26.62 -17.80
N ASN A 641 2.21 26.53 -17.35
CA ASN A 641 1.56 25.25 -17.09
C ASN A 641 1.01 24.73 -18.43
N HIS A 642 1.75 23.88 -19.13
CA HIS A 642 1.28 23.27 -20.38
C HIS A 642 0.06 22.35 -20.15
N ASP A 643 -0.70 22.08 -21.23
CA ASP A 643 -1.83 21.14 -21.33
C ASP A 643 -1.40 19.69 -21.04
N VAL A 644 -1.13 19.40 -19.77
CA VAL A 644 -0.85 18.06 -19.26
C VAL A 644 -2.16 17.43 -18.80
N ILE A 645 -2.37 16.15 -19.10
CA ILE A 645 -3.51 15.41 -18.54
C ILE A 645 -3.38 15.47 -17.02
N ASP A 646 -4.46 15.84 -16.32
CA ASP A 646 -4.42 15.92 -14.88
C ASP A 646 -4.00 14.58 -14.26
N LEU A 647 -3.16 14.63 -13.24
CA LEU A 647 -2.61 13.46 -12.58
C LEU A 647 -3.73 12.56 -12.04
N SER A 648 -4.83 13.18 -11.59
CA SER A 648 -6.04 12.47 -11.16
C SER A 648 -6.63 11.60 -12.29
N MET A 649 -6.78 12.17 -13.48
CA MET A 649 -7.28 11.48 -14.67
C MET A 649 -6.34 10.36 -15.12
N LEU A 650 -5.02 10.57 -15.07
CA LEU A 650 -4.06 9.52 -15.42
C LEU A 650 -4.13 8.33 -14.46
N THR A 651 -4.23 8.59 -13.15
CA THR A 651 -4.40 7.51 -12.16
C THR A 651 -5.73 6.77 -12.31
N ALA A 652 -6.80 7.47 -12.70
CA ALA A 652 -8.09 6.88 -13.00
C ALA A 652 -8.02 6.00 -14.27
N TYR A 653 -7.35 6.47 -15.32
CA TYR A 653 -7.14 5.72 -16.54
C TYR A 653 -6.40 4.40 -16.29
N VAL A 654 -5.27 4.45 -15.58
CA VAL A 654 -4.50 3.24 -15.22
C VAL A 654 -5.35 2.27 -14.38
N SER A 655 -6.13 2.78 -13.44
CA SER A 655 -7.04 1.95 -12.64
C SER A 655 -8.04 1.17 -13.46
N TYR A 656 -8.66 1.87 -14.41
CA TYR A 656 -9.75 1.34 -15.18
C TYR A 656 -9.22 0.24 -16.09
N ALA A 657 -8.09 0.51 -16.74
CA ALA A 657 -7.38 -0.43 -17.61
C ALA A 657 -6.98 -1.72 -16.89
N GLN A 658 -6.42 -1.63 -15.68
CA GLN A 658 -5.94 -2.79 -14.92
C GLN A 658 -7.05 -3.79 -14.55
N LYS A 659 -8.30 -3.33 -14.43
CA LYS A 659 -9.40 -4.16 -13.91
C LYS A 659 -10.34 -4.67 -14.97
N HIS A 660 -10.64 -3.85 -15.97
CA HIS A 660 -11.62 -4.21 -16.98
C HIS A 660 -10.98 -4.88 -18.20
N ILE A 661 -9.65 -4.80 -18.37
CA ILE A 661 -9.00 -5.12 -19.63
C ILE A 661 -7.91 -6.18 -19.43
N HIS A 662 -8.23 -7.38 -19.92
CA HIS A 662 -7.37 -8.55 -19.89
C HIS A 662 -7.09 -9.01 -21.32
N PRO A 663 -6.04 -8.48 -21.96
CA PRO A 663 -5.78 -8.77 -23.37
C PRO A 663 -5.36 -10.24 -23.56
N LYS A 664 -5.80 -10.81 -24.67
CA LYS A 664 -5.41 -12.16 -25.12
C LYS A 664 -4.51 -12.07 -26.35
N LEU A 665 -3.57 -13.01 -26.48
CA LEU A 665 -2.72 -13.07 -27.66
C LEU A 665 -3.51 -13.53 -28.89
N SER A 666 -3.31 -12.85 -30.02
CA SER A 666 -3.77 -13.30 -31.33
C SER A 666 -2.76 -14.26 -31.96
N ASP A 667 -3.22 -15.09 -32.90
CA ASP A 667 -2.36 -16.05 -33.61
C ASP A 667 -1.26 -15.34 -34.41
N GLU A 668 -1.60 -14.22 -35.07
CA GLU A 668 -0.62 -13.40 -35.80
C GLU A 668 0.48 -12.83 -34.90
N ALA A 669 0.12 -12.37 -33.69
CA ALA A 669 1.07 -11.89 -32.71
C ALA A 669 1.97 -13.01 -32.18
N ALA A 670 1.42 -14.22 -31.99
CA ALA A 670 2.18 -15.38 -31.53
C ALA A 670 3.24 -15.83 -32.56
N GLU A 671 2.89 -15.87 -33.85
CA GLU A 671 3.84 -16.15 -34.92
C GLU A 671 4.97 -15.12 -34.96
N GLU A 672 4.63 -13.84 -34.81
CA GLU A 672 5.63 -12.77 -34.81
C GLU A 672 6.57 -12.83 -33.60
N LEU A 673 6.04 -13.13 -32.41
CA LEU A 673 6.83 -13.32 -31.19
C LEU A 673 7.82 -14.50 -31.33
N THR A 674 7.37 -15.63 -31.87
CA THR A 674 8.24 -16.79 -32.06
C THR A 674 9.33 -16.51 -33.10
N ARG A 675 8.99 -15.87 -34.22
CA ARG A 675 9.92 -15.45 -35.26
C ARG A 675 10.99 -14.50 -34.70
N GLY A 676 10.55 -13.43 -34.02
CA GLY A 676 11.44 -12.43 -33.43
C GLY A 676 12.34 -13.00 -32.33
N TYR A 677 11.83 -13.91 -31.49
CA TYR A 677 12.64 -14.58 -30.46
C TYR A 677 13.74 -15.46 -31.07
N VAL A 678 13.43 -16.25 -32.11
CA VAL A 678 14.41 -17.09 -32.80
C VAL A 678 15.50 -16.24 -33.45
N GLU A 679 15.13 -15.10 -34.05
CA GLU A 679 16.09 -14.16 -34.63
C GLU A 679 17.01 -13.56 -33.57
N MET A 680 16.45 -13.07 -32.45
CA MET A 680 17.22 -12.55 -31.33
C MET A 680 18.20 -13.59 -30.77
N ARG A 681 17.77 -14.85 -30.66
CA ARG A 681 18.63 -15.95 -30.21
C ARG A 681 19.73 -16.30 -31.22
N ARG A 682 19.46 -16.22 -32.52
CA ARG A 682 20.47 -16.42 -33.57
C ARG A 682 21.53 -15.32 -33.52
N ARG A 683 21.13 -14.06 -33.37
CA ARG A 683 22.05 -12.92 -33.22
C ARG A 683 22.95 -13.08 -31.99
N GLY A 684 22.45 -13.68 -30.91
CA GLY A 684 23.23 -13.93 -29.69
C GLY A 684 24.22 -15.12 -29.75
N ASN A 685 24.12 -16.01 -30.74
CA ASN A 685 24.86 -17.28 -30.76
C ASN A 685 25.96 -17.34 -31.84
N PHE A 686 26.82 -16.32 -31.89
CA PHE A 686 27.98 -16.33 -32.80
C PHE A 686 29.14 -17.17 -32.24
N PRO A 687 29.59 -18.23 -32.95
CA PRO A 687 30.69 -19.09 -32.53
C PRO A 687 32.03 -18.35 -32.67
N GLY A 688 32.40 -17.59 -31.65
CA GLY A 688 33.64 -16.80 -31.62
C GLY A 688 33.69 -15.73 -30.53
N SER A 689 32.54 -15.32 -29.98
CA SER A 689 32.50 -14.37 -28.86
C SER A 689 32.77 -15.09 -27.54
N SER A 690 34.03 -15.11 -27.11
CA SER A 690 34.43 -15.57 -25.76
C SER A 690 34.05 -14.58 -24.65
N LYS A 691 33.60 -13.37 -25.01
CA LYS A 691 33.07 -12.38 -24.06
C LYS A 691 31.57 -12.58 -23.85
N LYS A 692 31.19 -12.49 -22.58
CA LYS A 692 29.84 -12.69 -22.02
C LYS A 692 28.85 -11.64 -22.53
N VAL A 693 28.38 -11.78 -23.77
CA VAL A 693 27.19 -11.08 -24.25
C VAL A 693 25.99 -11.69 -23.54
N ILE A 694 24.99 -10.87 -23.19
CA ILE A 694 23.76 -11.34 -22.56
C ILE A 694 23.08 -12.29 -23.56
N THR A 695 23.17 -13.59 -23.31
CA THR A 695 22.56 -14.60 -24.18
C THR A 695 21.05 -14.55 -24.03
N ALA A 696 20.33 -14.66 -25.15
CA ALA A 696 18.88 -14.64 -25.13
C ALA A 696 18.33 -15.84 -24.35
N THR A 697 17.64 -15.57 -23.25
CA THR A 697 17.04 -16.60 -22.37
C THR A 697 15.55 -16.75 -22.68
N PRO A 698 14.94 -17.92 -22.41
CA PRO A 698 13.49 -18.09 -22.56
C PRO A 698 12.69 -17.07 -21.73
N ARG A 699 13.23 -16.53 -20.63
CA ARG A 699 12.58 -15.47 -19.83
C ARG A 699 12.28 -14.21 -20.64
N GLN A 700 13.06 -13.93 -21.69
CA GLN A 700 12.82 -12.76 -22.53
C GLN A 700 11.56 -12.91 -23.40
N ILE A 701 11.17 -14.14 -23.78
CA ILE A 701 9.89 -14.30 -24.50
C ILE A 701 8.71 -14.04 -23.58
N GLU A 702 8.80 -14.45 -22.31
CA GLU A 702 7.80 -14.12 -21.28
C GLU A 702 7.75 -12.60 -21.04
N SER A 703 8.91 -11.93 -21.03
CA SER A 703 9.01 -10.48 -20.93
C SER A 703 8.30 -9.78 -22.09
N LEU A 704 8.55 -10.23 -23.32
CA LEU A 704 7.92 -9.69 -24.53
C LEU A 704 6.40 -9.87 -24.53
N ILE A 705 5.91 -11.02 -24.07
CA ILE A 705 4.48 -11.28 -23.92
C ILE A 705 3.87 -10.26 -22.93
N ARG A 706 4.46 -10.10 -21.74
CA ARG A 706 3.98 -9.13 -20.73
C ARG A 706 3.97 -7.69 -21.25
N ILE A 707 5.01 -7.27 -21.97
CA ILE A 707 5.09 -5.92 -22.54
C ILE A 707 4.04 -5.74 -23.64
N SER A 708 3.84 -6.74 -24.50
CA SER A 708 2.82 -6.70 -25.57
C SER A 708 1.41 -6.64 -25.00
N GLU A 709 1.13 -7.40 -23.94
CA GLU A 709 -0.13 -7.33 -23.19
C GLU A 709 -0.32 -5.94 -22.53
N ALA A 710 0.73 -5.38 -21.93
CA ALA A 710 0.66 -4.04 -21.34
C ALA A 710 0.37 -2.95 -22.39
N LEU A 711 0.97 -3.05 -23.58
CA LEU A 711 0.73 -2.13 -24.70
C LEU A 711 -0.72 -2.22 -25.21
N ALA A 712 -1.26 -3.43 -25.37
CA ALA A 712 -2.66 -3.64 -25.73
C ALA A 712 -3.61 -3.06 -24.65
N ARG A 713 -3.26 -3.24 -23.37
CA ARG A 713 -4.01 -2.68 -22.24
C ARG A 713 -4.00 -1.15 -22.23
N ILE A 714 -2.94 -0.48 -22.67
CA ILE A 714 -2.89 0.99 -22.79
C ILE A 714 -3.94 1.50 -23.78
N ARG A 715 -4.17 0.79 -24.90
CA ARG A 715 -5.13 1.16 -25.95
C ARG A 715 -6.57 0.73 -25.66
N PHE A 716 -6.81 0.09 -24.52
CA PHE A 716 -8.06 -0.59 -24.19
C PHE A 716 -8.46 -1.69 -25.19
N SER A 717 -7.47 -2.37 -25.79
CA SER A 717 -7.72 -3.51 -26.67
C SER A 717 -7.82 -4.81 -25.88
N GLU A 718 -8.78 -5.67 -26.24
CA GLU A 718 -8.92 -7.03 -25.71
C GLU A 718 -7.98 -8.03 -26.39
N TRP A 719 -7.38 -7.66 -27.51
CA TRP A 719 -6.50 -8.53 -28.30
C TRP A 719 -5.15 -7.86 -28.53
N VAL A 720 -4.08 -8.64 -28.38
CA VAL A 720 -2.72 -8.20 -28.73
C VAL A 720 -2.55 -8.32 -30.24
N GLU A 721 -2.20 -7.20 -30.88
CA GLU A 721 -2.00 -7.14 -32.33
C GLU A 721 -0.50 -7.18 -32.68
N LYS A 722 -0.18 -7.49 -33.94
CA LYS A 722 1.19 -7.42 -34.47
C LYS A 722 1.95 -6.11 -34.18
N PRO A 723 1.37 -4.89 -34.33
CA PRO A 723 2.08 -3.65 -34.00
C PRO A 723 2.51 -3.55 -32.53
N ASP A 724 1.75 -4.10 -31.58
CA ASP A 724 2.14 -4.09 -30.16
C ASP A 724 3.41 -4.93 -29.94
N VAL A 725 3.49 -6.08 -30.61
CA VAL A 725 4.67 -6.96 -30.57
C VAL A 725 5.88 -6.26 -31.17
N MET A 726 5.72 -5.58 -32.31
CA MET A 726 6.82 -4.84 -32.95
C MET A 726 7.33 -3.70 -32.05
N GLU A 727 6.44 -2.97 -31.38
CA GLU A 727 6.84 -1.93 -30.43
C GLU A 727 7.49 -2.53 -29.17
N ALA A 728 7.01 -3.67 -28.67
CA ALA A 728 7.64 -4.39 -27.56
C ALA A 728 9.07 -4.83 -27.91
N PHE A 729 9.29 -5.35 -29.13
CA PHE A 729 10.64 -5.62 -29.63
C PHE A 729 11.47 -4.35 -29.73
N ARG A 730 10.92 -3.24 -30.23
CA ARG A 730 11.62 -1.95 -30.28
C ARG A 730 12.06 -1.51 -28.88
N LEU A 731 11.19 -1.60 -27.87
CA LEU A 731 11.53 -1.22 -26.49
C LEU A 731 12.62 -2.13 -25.90
N LEU A 732 12.53 -3.44 -26.14
CA LEU A 732 13.55 -4.39 -25.70
C LEU A 732 14.88 -4.16 -26.43
N GLU A 733 14.84 -3.92 -27.74
CA GLU A 733 16.02 -3.58 -28.53
C GLU A 733 16.64 -2.28 -28.05
N VAL A 734 15.88 -1.21 -27.80
CA VAL A 734 16.44 0.06 -27.27
C VAL A 734 17.11 -0.16 -25.90
N ALA A 735 16.48 -0.96 -25.03
CA ALA A 735 17.06 -1.35 -23.74
C ALA A 735 18.38 -2.13 -23.91
N LEU A 736 18.48 -2.99 -24.94
CA LEU A 736 19.68 -3.80 -25.24
C LEU A 736 20.70 -3.11 -26.17
N GLN A 737 20.31 -2.18 -27.02
CA GLN A 737 21.12 -1.55 -28.09
C GLN A 737 21.83 -0.28 -27.61
N GLN A 738 21.37 0.38 -26.54
CA GLN A 738 22.18 1.41 -25.88
C GLN A 738 23.48 0.82 -25.31
N SER A 739 23.50 -0.49 -25.06
CA SER A 739 24.72 -1.31 -25.04
C SER A 739 25.13 -1.67 -26.47
N ALA A 740 25.60 -0.67 -27.23
CA ALA A 740 26.13 -0.82 -28.58
C ALA A 740 27.45 -1.60 -28.57
N THR A 741 27.42 -2.86 -28.16
CA THR A 741 28.56 -3.76 -28.20
C THR A 741 28.77 -4.19 -29.64
N ASP A 742 29.92 -3.87 -30.19
CA ASP A 742 30.32 -4.46 -31.47
C ASP A 742 30.42 -6.00 -31.32
N HIS A 743 29.77 -6.72 -32.25
CA HIS A 743 29.53 -8.17 -32.21
C HIS A 743 30.82 -9.01 -32.11
N SER A 744 31.96 -8.39 -32.43
CA SER A 744 33.28 -9.02 -32.41
C SER A 744 34.10 -8.70 -31.13
N THR A 745 33.91 -7.52 -30.53
CA THR A 745 34.79 -7.03 -29.44
C THR A 745 34.10 -6.95 -28.08
N GLY A 746 32.77 -6.94 -28.05
CA GLY A 746 31.98 -6.80 -26.83
C GLY A 746 32.15 -5.44 -26.13
N THR A 747 32.75 -4.45 -26.80
CA THR A 747 32.99 -3.09 -26.31
C THR A 747 32.05 -2.11 -26.99
N ILE A 748 31.67 -1.05 -26.28
CA ILE A 748 30.85 0.02 -26.87
C ILE A 748 31.73 0.87 -27.78
N ASP A 749 31.42 0.87 -29.09
CA ASP A 749 32.11 1.71 -30.06
C ASP A 749 31.53 3.13 -29.99
N MET A 750 32.26 4.03 -29.32
CA MET A 750 31.84 5.44 -29.17
C MET A 750 31.77 6.15 -30.54
N ASP A 751 32.51 5.68 -31.53
CA ASP A 751 32.50 6.28 -32.87
C ASP A 751 31.19 6.02 -33.61
N LEU A 752 30.54 4.86 -33.41
CA LEU A 752 29.21 4.55 -33.97
C LEU A 752 28.14 5.52 -33.45
N ILE A 753 28.25 5.91 -32.18
CA ILE A 753 27.30 6.80 -31.52
C ILE A 753 27.53 8.26 -31.90
N THR A 754 28.80 8.67 -32.06
CA THR A 754 29.17 10.08 -32.26
C THR A 754 29.20 10.47 -33.73
N THR A 755 29.61 9.55 -34.61
CA THR A 755 29.74 9.79 -36.05
C THR A 755 28.67 9.09 -36.88
N GLY A 756 27.83 8.25 -36.25
CA GLY A 756 26.81 7.45 -36.94
C GLY A 756 27.38 6.31 -37.81
N VAL A 757 28.70 6.12 -37.78
CA VAL A 757 29.42 5.13 -38.59
C VAL A 757 30.33 4.35 -37.65
N SER A 758 30.20 3.02 -37.56
CA SER A 758 31.10 2.23 -36.71
C SER A 758 32.53 2.20 -37.27
N ALA A 759 33.51 1.92 -36.41
CA ALA A 759 34.88 1.64 -36.87
C ALA A 759 34.90 0.46 -37.86
N SER A 760 34.04 -0.54 -37.64
CA SER A 760 33.85 -1.68 -38.55
C SER A 760 33.21 -1.29 -39.88
N GLU A 761 32.22 -0.39 -39.91
CA GLU A 761 31.65 0.17 -41.13
C GLU A 761 32.64 1.08 -41.86
N ARG A 762 33.45 1.85 -41.13
CA ARG A 762 34.50 2.68 -41.71
C ARG A 762 35.54 1.80 -42.41
N MET A 763 36.00 0.74 -41.73
CA MET A 763 36.91 -0.24 -42.31
C MET A 763 36.26 -1.02 -43.46
N ARG A 764 34.97 -1.36 -43.37
CA ARG A 764 34.21 -2.00 -44.45
C ARG A 764 34.04 -1.07 -45.65
N ARG A 765 33.80 0.22 -45.43
CA ARG A 765 33.71 1.25 -46.47
C ARG A 765 35.08 1.47 -47.12
N GLU A 766 36.16 1.54 -46.34
CA GLU A 766 37.53 1.61 -46.86
C GLU A 766 37.89 0.35 -47.68
N ASN A 767 37.51 -0.83 -47.20
CA ASN A 767 37.66 -2.08 -47.96
C ASN A 767 36.84 -2.07 -49.24
N LEU A 768 35.57 -1.62 -49.21
CA LEU A 768 34.75 -1.48 -50.41
C LEU A 768 35.34 -0.46 -51.39
N VAL A 769 35.85 0.66 -50.92
CA VAL A 769 36.53 1.68 -51.73
C VAL A 769 37.79 1.09 -52.37
N SER A 770 38.63 0.37 -51.62
CA SER A 770 39.85 -0.24 -52.14
C SER A 770 39.56 -1.37 -53.14
N THR A 771 38.56 -2.20 -52.88
CA THR A 771 38.14 -3.29 -53.78
C THR A 771 37.56 -2.72 -55.08
N THR A 772 36.68 -1.72 -54.98
CA THR A 772 36.09 -1.04 -56.15
C THR A 772 37.16 -0.30 -56.96
N ARG A 773 38.12 0.35 -56.29
CA ARG A 773 39.28 0.97 -56.93
C ARG A 773 40.11 -0.05 -57.70
N ASN A 774 40.38 -1.22 -57.13
CA ASN A 774 41.15 -2.29 -57.79
C ASN A 774 40.42 -2.83 -59.03
N ILE A 775 39.11 -3.05 -58.96
CA ILE A 775 38.30 -3.50 -60.10
C ILE A 775 38.31 -2.46 -61.24
N ILE A 776 38.16 -1.17 -60.90
CA ILE A 776 38.26 -0.08 -61.88
C ILE A 776 39.67 -0.02 -62.48
N MET A 777 40.72 -0.29 -61.69
CA MET A 777 42.09 -0.34 -62.19
C MET A 777 42.35 -1.48 -63.18
N GLU A 778 41.80 -2.67 -62.91
CA GLU A 778 42.01 -3.88 -63.71
C GLU A 778 41.27 -3.82 -65.06
N LYS A 779 40.04 -3.29 -65.09
CA LYS A 779 39.20 -3.32 -66.30
C LYS A 779 39.10 -2.02 -67.09
N MET A 780 39.33 -0.85 -66.49
CA MET A 780 39.24 0.43 -67.22
C MET A 780 40.61 0.96 -67.62
N GLN A 781 40.86 1.09 -68.93
CA GLN A 781 41.96 1.89 -69.47
C GLN A 781 41.68 3.40 -69.28
N LEU A 782 42.73 4.22 -69.09
CA LEU A 782 42.59 5.67 -68.96
C LEU A 782 41.82 6.23 -70.18
N GLY A 783 40.68 6.90 -69.94
CA GLY A 783 39.85 7.48 -70.99
C GLY A 783 38.96 6.49 -71.77
N GLY A 784 38.84 5.23 -71.34
CA GLY A 784 38.03 4.19 -72.00
C GLY A 784 36.50 4.36 -71.95
N PRO A 785 35.73 3.39 -72.50
CA PRO A 785 34.26 3.43 -72.53
C PRO A 785 33.64 3.36 -71.13
N SER A 786 32.51 4.06 -70.94
CA SER A 786 31.77 4.09 -69.68
C SER A 786 31.03 2.78 -69.41
N THR A 787 31.17 2.19 -68.22
CA THR A 787 30.41 0.99 -67.81
C THR A 787 29.19 1.36 -66.99
N ARG A 788 28.15 0.52 -67.03
CA ARG A 788 26.95 0.71 -66.19
C ARG A 788 27.22 0.31 -64.74
N MET A 789 26.58 1.01 -63.80
CA MET A 789 26.69 0.71 -62.37
C MET A 789 26.21 -0.70 -61.99
N LEU A 790 25.23 -1.25 -62.73
CA LEU A 790 24.73 -2.62 -62.50
C LEU A 790 25.79 -3.69 -62.82
N ASP A 791 26.53 -3.51 -63.92
CA ASP A 791 27.58 -4.44 -64.32
C ASP A 791 28.74 -4.44 -63.30
N LEU A 792 29.11 -3.24 -62.81
CA LEU A 792 30.09 -3.08 -61.74
C LEU A 792 29.65 -3.73 -60.42
N LEU A 793 28.35 -3.67 -60.11
CA LEU A 793 27.79 -4.30 -58.92
C LEU A 793 27.78 -5.83 -59.01
N GLU A 794 27.45 -6.39 -60.18
CA GLU A 794 27.57 -7.84 -60.41
C GLU A 794 29.01 -8.32 -60.30
N GLU A 795 29.97 -7.55 -60.80
CA GLU A 795 31.39 -7.89 -60.71
C GLU A 795 31.89 -7.85 -59.25
N LEU A 796 31.47 -6.82 -58.49
CA LEU A 796 31.73 -6.74 -57.05
C LEU A 796 31.12 -7.92 -56.29
N LYS A 797 29.91 -8.37 -56.66
CA LYS A 797 29.27 -9.56 -56.08
C LYS A 797 30.03 -10.85 -56.41
N LYS A 798 30.58 -10.98 -57.62
CA LYS A 798 31.36 -12.17 -58.03
C LYS A 798 32.66 -12.32 -57.24
N GLN A 799 33.37 -11.23 -56.96
CA GLN A 799 34.59 -11.27 -56.14
C GLN A 799 34.29 -11.32 -54.63
N SER A 800 33.17 -10.73 -54.19
CA SER A 800 32.78 -10.63 -52.77
C SER A 800 31.72 -11.69 -52.41
N ALA A 801 32.03 -12.98 -52.58
CA ALA A 801 31.06 -14.06 -52.36
C ALA A 801 30.50 -14.17 -50.92
N SER A 802 31.09 -13.45 -49.95
CA SER A 802 30.70 -13.48 -48.54
C SER A 802 29.83 -12.30 -48.07
N THR A 803 29.63 -11.27 -48.90
CA THR A 803 29.03 -10.01 -48.44
C THR A 803 28.01 -9.45 -49.42
N GLU A 804 26.75 -9.31 -49.01
CA GLU A 804 25.73 -8.62 -49.80
C GLU A 804 26.05 -7.12 -49.86
N VAL A 805 26.29 -6.61 -51.07
CA VAL A 805 26.52 -5.18 -51.34
C VAL A 805 25.25 -4.59 -51.95
N HIS A 806 24.71 -3.54 -51.32
CA HIS A 806 23.56 -2.80 -51.83
C HIS A 806 23.99 -1.70 -52.82
N LEU A 807 23.09 -1.33 -53.74
CA LEU A 807 23.30 -0.24 -54.72
C LEU A 807 23.63 1.11 -54.04
N GLY A 808 23.08 1.35 -52.85
CA GLY A 808 23.34 2.58 -52.08
C GLY A 808 24.80 2.70 -51.65
N ASP A 809 25.41 1.60 -51.19
CA ASP A 809 26.81 1.58 -50.76
C ASP A 809 27.77 1.81 -51.92
N LEU A 810 27.47 1.19 -53.08
CA LEU A 810 28.24 1.41 -54.30
C LEU A 810 28.20 2.89 -54.73
N ARG A 811 27.02 3.52 -54.68
CA ARG A 811 26.85 4.93 -55.06
C ARG A 811 27.63 5.85 -54.13
N ASN A 812 27.62 5.57 -52.83
CA ASN A 812 28.41 6.29 -51.84
C ASN A 812 29.91 6.12 -52.10
N VAL A 813 30.38 4.90 -52.33
CA VAL A 813 31.80 4.59 -52.66
C VAL A 813 32.25 5.28 -53.94
N LEU A 814 31.42 5.27 -54.99
CA LEU A 814 31.72 5.96 -56.24
C LEU A 814 31.74 7.49 -56.05
N SER A 815 30.89 8.04 -55.18
CA SER A 815 30.92 9.47 -54.85
C SER A 815 32.22 9.87 -54.13
N THR A 816 32.74 9.01 -53.25
CA THR A 816 34.05 9.22 -52.61
C THR A 816 35.17 9.16 -53.65
N LEU A 817 35.17 8.14 -54.52
CA LEU A 817 36.17 8.03 -55.61
C LEU A 817 36.07 9.18 -56.63
N ALA A 818 34.89 9.75 -56.82
CA ALA A 818 34.70 10.94 -57.65
C ALA A 818 35.23 12.21 -56.98
N SER A 819 35.04 12.36 -55.66
CA SER A 819 35.63 13.46 -54.89
C SER A 819 37.16 13.42 -54.86
N GLU A 820 37.75 12.22 -54.92
CA GLU A 820 39.19 11.99 -55.05
C GLU A 820 39.70 12.19 -56.50
N GLY A 821 38.80 12.49 -57.45
CA GLY A 821 39.14 12.72 -58.86
C GLY A 821 39.49 11.46 -59.66
N PHE A 822 39.25 10.26 -59.11
CA PHE A 822 39.61 8.99 -59.76
C PHE A 822 38.57 8.55 -60.81
N VAL A 823 37.31 8.99 -60.66
CA VAL A 823 36.17 8.53 -61.45
C VAL A 823 35.19 9.67 -61.72
N ALA A 824 34.68 9.81 -62.94
CA ALA A 824 33.56 10.67 -63.28
C ALA A 824 32.26 9.85 -63.35
N ILE A 825 31.22 10.31 -62.66
CA ILE A 825 29.89 9.72 -62.69
C ILE A 825 29.03 10.52 -63.68
N HIS A 826 28.52 9.87 -64.73
CA HIS A 826 27.55 10.43 -65.67
C HIS A 826 26.26 9.62 -65.61
N GLY A 827 25.28 10.08 -64.84
CA GLY A 827 24.04 9.33 -64.60
C GLY A 827 24.31 7.96 -63.97
N ASP A 828 23.87 6.90 -64.64
CA ASP A 828 24.11 5.49 -64.23
C ASP A 828 25.38 4.88 -64.83
N SER A 829 26.22 5.71 -65.46
CA SER A 829 27.47 5.28 -66.10
C SER A 829 28.68 5.86 -65.38
N VAL A 830 29.72 5.03 -65.29
CA VAL A 830 30.95 5.30 -64.55
C VAL A 830 32.11 5.34 -65.55
N LYS A 831 32.92 6.40 -65.51
CA LYS A 831 34.10 6.56 -66.38
C LYS A 831 35.33 6.87 -65.53
N ARG A 832 36.43 6.15 -65.76
CA ARG A 832 37.74 6.45 -65.15
C ARG A 832 38.35 7.69 -65.81
N ILE A 833 38.79 8.65 -64.99
CA ILE A 833 39.48 9.87 -65.43
C ILE A 833 40.99 9.63 -65.46
#